data_AF-A0A501WLH6-F1
#
_entry.id   AF-A0A501WLH6-F1
#
_cell.length_a   1.000
_cell.length_b   1.000
_cell.length_c   1.000
_cell.angle_alpha   90.00
_cell.angle_beta   90.00
_cell.angle_gamma   90.00
#
_symmetry.space_group_name_H-M   'P 1'
#
loop_
_entity.id
_entity.type
_entity.pdbx_description
1 polymer ?
#
loop_
_entity_poly.entity_id
_entity_poly.type
_entity_poly.pdbx_seq_one_letter_code
_entity_poly.pdbx_strand_id
1 'polypeptide(L)'
;MLDVAAVAEVLLREGTPDLPSDRRDLFCLLIALHDLGKIGAQFRAMLRAGLKQNARHWQVTEAWLREEAMEDLLCERLGGTYLALRPLVAAIAGHHGGPPRDTAESQWRMRLDAGQAAAQDARCFVAACFDLWPRASLAGINEAEAMILSWRLSGLTVVADWVGSNPDWFPAAEPPTSAATYLAETRLRAAYAVEKAGLVASVPSATRLFDFALRAMQEAAASIPLRDGPTLAIIEDETGAGKTEAALLLAQRMLLASKGRGLYLALPTMATADAMFRRARDVARRIFVTPPSLTLAHGRAGLSVEFREVMARSGWSEDVICGPWLADSRRRALLADVGVGTIDQALLGILPTRFATLRIHALASKILIVDEVHELGNPYLATELETLLRLHAMGGGSAILLTATLPLEQRARLSRAFEEGAGRAFVEDMDPAYPVLSIPGGAAKRSFPDTVSPKGPVKIARLGSIDEGVALIAQASASGAACVWVRNAVDDAIASVEALRAAGVEADLLHARYAFADRKRIEAAALAAFGPEGGRRRNDGRGKVIVSTQVLEMSLDYDFDVMVSDLAPVAALIQRAGRLWRHMVRRPAAGRPVPAPVLHVVAPDPDRPADTRWLAEVQPRGAWVYELAEQWRTAEVLFRAGEIVAPGGLRALIEAVHGDDRVPVPDTLAAAEEVALGDAYAEAGLARMNIVKIAAGYRDGGGAADDRDYPTRLGQETRALLLTRRAPSGLVPWVEGESRAEAELLSEVSARATQFRDLALPDQSAPEIAAFTEGWPDWKRVNLTVCPVEEGGAICEGLRYDGNLGLLFQPRGRGDEP
;
A
#
# COMPACT_ATOMS: atom_id res chain seq x y z
N MET A 1 25.02 -21.10 -7.92
CA MET A 1 25.55 -20.12 -8.92
C MET A 1 24.93 -20.35 -10.30
N LEU A 2 25.23 -21.44 -11.01
CA LEU A 2 24.63 -21.70 -12.34
C LEU A 2 23.10 -21.91 -12.28
N ASP A 3 22.58 -22.44 -11.17
CA ASP A 3 21.14 -22.59 -10.91
C ASP A 3 20.42 -21.24 -10.86
N VAL A 4 20.99 -20.31 -10.11
CA VAL A 4 20.53 -18.92 -10.02
C VAL A 4 20.58 -18.24 -11.40
N ALA A 5 21.64 -18.45 -12.18
CA ALA A 5 21.73 -17.90 -13.54
C ALA A 5 20.70 -18.51 -14.51
N ALA A 6 20.42 -19.82 -14.40
CA ALA A 6 19.39 -20.50 -15.19
C ALA A 6 17.97 -20.07 -14.82
N VAL A 7 17.69 -19.85 -13.52
CA VAL A 7 16.45 -19.21 -13.07
C VAL A 7 16.34 -17.80 -13.65
N ALA A 8 17.42 -17.02 -13.63
CA ALA A 8 17.43 -15.71 -14.27
C ALA A 8 17.20 -15.77 -15.79
N GLU A 9 17.68 -16.80 -16.51
CA GLU A 9 17.35 -16.99 -17.93
C GLU A 9 15.84 -17.17 -18.15
N VAL A 10 15.18 -17.98 -17.33
CA VAL A 10 13.72 -18.17 -17.40
C VAL A 10 13.01 -16.86 -17.05
N LEU A 11 13.34 -16.25 -15.91
CA LEU A 11 12.77 -14.98 -15.46
C LEU A 11 13.05 -13.79 -16.39
N LEU A 12 14.06 -13.85 -17.28
CA LEU A 12 14.30 -12.81 -18.29
C LEU A 12 13.53 -13.04 -19.59
N ARG A 13 13.21 -14.29 -19.93
CA ARG A 13 12.34 -14.62 -21.06
C ARG A 13 10.87 -14.31 -20.72
N GLU A 14 10.40 -14.73 -19.55
CA GLU A 14 8.96 -14.82 -19.24
C GLU A 14 8.23 -13.62 -18.58
N GLY A 15 8.77 -12.51 -18.06
CA GLY A 15 10.12 -11.96 -18.02
C GLY A 15 10.18 -10.54 -18.60
N THR A 16 11.10 -10.27 -19.53
CA THR A 16 11.22 -8.99 -20.27
C THR A 16 11.72 -9.23 -21.70
N PRO A 17 10.83 -9.50 -22.68
CA PRO A 17 11.22 -9.91 -24.03
C PRO A 17 11.95 -8.79 -24.79
N ASP A 18 11.59 -7.55 -24.51
CA ASP A 18 12.13 -6.34 -25.13
C ASP A 18 13.56 -6.04 -24.69
N LEU A 19 14.11 -6.75 -23.69
CA LEU A 19 15.52 -6.64 -23.34
C LEU A 19 16.36 -7.32 -24.45
N PRO A 20 17.27 -6.60 -25.12
CA PRO A 20 18.20 -7.16 -26.10
C PRO A 20 18.91 -8.44 -25.62
N SER A 21 19.21 -9.34 -26.55
CA SER A 21 19.71 -10.69 -26.23
C SER A 21 21.11 -10.69 -25.61
N ASP A 22 21.95 -9.74 -26.00
CA ASP A 22 23.24 -9.40 -25.40
C ASP A 22 23.10 -8.93 -23.95
N ARG A 23 22.12 -8.06 -23.67
CA ARG A 23 21.82 -7.56 -22.32
C ARG A 23 21.21 -8.65 -21.42
N ARG A 24 20.41 -9.57 -21.98
CA ARG A 24 19.93 -10.78 -21.26
C ARG A 24 21.08 -11.71 -20.89
N ASP A 25 21.95 -12.02 -21.85
CA ASP A 25 23.14 -12.85 -21.63
C ASP A 25 24.09 -12.20 -20.61
N LEU A 26 24.28 -10.87 -20.67
CA LEU A 26 25.03 -10.09 -19.67
C LEU A 26 24.43 -10.26 -18.27
N PHE A 27 23.12 -10.11 -18.12
CA PHE A 27 22.46 -10.24 -16.82
C PHE A 27 22.60 -11.65 -16.27
N CYS A 28 22.42 -12.69 -17.09
CA CYS A 28 22.63 -14.08 -16.68
C CYS A 28 24.09 -14.36 -16.27
N LEU A 29 25.06 -13.86 -17.04
CA LEU A 29 26.48 -13.98 -16.71
C LEU A 29 26.81 -13.29 -15.39
N LEU A 30 26.40 -12.03 -15.19
CA LEU A 30 26.65 -11.31 -13.95
C LEU A 30 25.95 -11.98 -12.76
N ILE A 31 24.71 -12.44 -12.92
CA ILE A 31 23.99 -13.19 -11.89
C ILE A 31 24.70 -14.51 -11.55
N ALA A 32 25.35 -15.20 -12.50
CA ALA A 32 26.16 -16.37 -12.18
C ALA A 32 27.29 -16.07 -11.18
N LEU A 33 27.77 -14.82 -11.14
CA LEU A 33 28.86 -14.36 -10.29
C LEU A 33 28.43 -13.80 -8.91
N HIS A 34 27.13 -13.65 -8.61
CA HIS A 34 26.64 -13.04 -7.36
C HIS A 34 27.26 -13.64 -6.07
N ASP A 35 27.63 -14.91 -6.13
CA ASP A 35 28.03 -15.75 -5.01
C ASP A 35 29.52 -16.11 -5.00
N LEU A 36 30.34 -15.48 -5.86
CA LEU A 36 31.74 -15.81 -6.09
C LEU A 36 32.57 -15.84 -4.79
N GLY A 37 32.23 -15.01 -3.79
CA GLY A 37 32.88 -15.03 -2.48
C GLY A 37 32.73 -16.32 -1.67
N LYS A 38 31.75 -17.19 -1.99
CA LYS A 38 31.62 -18.54 -1.39
C LYS A 38 32.79 -19.48 -1.77
N ILE A 39 33.56 -19.14 -2.80
CA ILE A 39 34.80 -19.83 -3.18
C ILE A 39 35.93 -19.60 -2.15
N GLY A 40 35.85 -18.53 -1.33
CA GLY A 40 36.91 -18.15 -0.39
C GLY A 40 37.19 -19.17 0.73
N ALA A 41 38.44 -19.21 1.20
CA ALA A 41 38.90 -20.13 2.25
C ALA A 41 38.06 -20.07 3.53
N GLN A 42 37.69 -18.86 4.01
CA GLN A 42 36.83 -18.69 5.19
C GLN A 42 35.44 -19.34 5.02
N PHE A 43 34.83 -19.25 3.83
CA PHE A 43 33.52 -19.85 3.58
C PHE A 43 33.61 -21.39 3.59
N ARG A 44 34.64 -21.95 2.93
CA ARG A 44 34.92 -23.40 2.96
C ARG A 44 35.22 -23.89 4.39
N ALA A 45 35.92 -23.09 5.20
CA ALA A 45 36.25 -23.41 6.58
C ALA A 45 35.03 -23.33 7.52
N MET A 46 34.10 -22.40 7.29
CA MET A 46 32.81 -22.39 8.00
C MET A 46 32.04 -23.70 7.75
N LEU A 47 31.91 -24.12 6.49
CA LEU A 47 31.17 -25.34 6.16
C LEU A 47 31.81 -26.62 6.70
N ARG A 48 33.16 -26.69 6.71
CA ARG A 48 33.89 -27.92 7.10
C ARG A 48 34.22 -28.01 8.59
N ALA A 49 34.37 -26.88 9.27
CA ALA A 49 34.91 -26.81 10.63
C ALA A 49 34.11 -25.88 11.57
N GLY A 50 32.96 -25.34 11.14
CA GLY A 50 32.10 -24.48 11.97
C GLY A 50 32.70 -23.12 12.32
N LEU A 51 33.80 -22.71 11.67
CA LEU A 51 34.47 -21.45 11.97
C LEU A 51 33.64 -20.24 11.53
N LYS A 52 33.70 -19.16 12.31
CA LYS A 52 33.04 -17.88 11.96
C LYS A 52 33.76 -17.22 10.77
N GLN A 53 32.99 -16.60 9.88
CA GLN A 53 33.51 -15.74 8.81
C GLN A 53 33.74 -14.33 9.35
N ASN A 54 34.82 -13.67 8.90
CA ASN A 54 35.10 -12.28 9.26
C ASN A 54 34.39 -11.28 8.32
N ALA A 55 34.17 -11.67 7.07
CA ALA A 55 33.47 -10.90 6.04
C ALA A 55 32.27 -11.69 5.50
N ARG A 56 31.22 -11.00 5.03
CA ARG A 56 30.08 -11.67 4.39
C ARG A 56 30.46 -12.05 2.96
N HIS A 57 30.18 -13.29 2.56
CA HIS A 57 30.55 -13.81 1.23
C HIS A 57 30.16 -12.90 0.05
N TRP A 58 29.01 -12.22 0.09
CA TRP A 58 28.59 -11.30 -0.96
C TRP A 58 29.40 -9.98 -1.03
N GLN A 59 29.99 -9.54 0.09
CA GLN A 59 30.99 -8.46 0.07
C GLN A 59 32.31 -8.95 -0.52
N VAL A 60 32.68 -10.21 -0.22
CA VAL A 60 33.85 -10.88 -0.84
C VAL A 60 33.65 -11.08 -2.35
N THR A 61 32.42 -11.31 -2.83
CA THR A 61 32.08 -11.29 -4.26
C THR A 61 32.45 -9.94 -4.87
N GLU A 62 31.98 -8.82 -4.30
CA GLU A 62 32.33 -7.50 -4.82
C GLU A 62 33.85 -7.27 -4.79
N ALA A 63 34.51 -7.66 -3.69
CA ALA A 63 35.95 -7.52 -3.55
C ALA A 63 36.73 -8.27 -4.63
N TRP A 64 36.29 -9.47 -5.07
CA TRP A 64 36.90 -10.17 -6.20
C TRP A 64 36.62 -9.52 -7.55
N LEU A 65 35.37 -9.12 -7.80
CA LEU A 65 34.97 -8.47 -9.05
C LEU A 65 35.51 -7.03 -9.19
N ARG A 66 36.06 -6.47 -8.10
CA ARG A 66 36.78 -5.19 -8.03
C ARG A 66 38.31 -5.35 -7.93
N GLU A 67 38.85 -6.57 -8.14
CA GLU A 67 40.28 -6.76 -8.38
C GLU A 67 40.61 -6.25 -9.80
N GLU A 68 41.68 -5.47 -9.96
CA GLU A 68 42.09 -4.86 -11.25
C GLU A 68 42.13 -5.88 -12.39
N ALA A 69 42.85 -6.99 -12.21
CA ALA A 69 42.94 -8.07 -13.20
C ALA A 69 41.59 -8.77 -13.51
N MET A 70 40.58 -8.65 -12.64
CA MET A 70 39.23 -9.16 -12.88
C MET A 70 38.34 -8.11 -13.57
N GLU A 71 38.43 -6.84 -13.19
CA GLU A 71 37.76 -5.73 -13.86
C GLU A 71 38.23 -5.61 -15.33
N ASP A 72 39.54 -5.73 -15.57
CA ASP A 72 40.13 -5.72 -16.91
C ASP A 72 39.62 -6.90 -17.75
N LEU A 73 39.69 -8.13 -17.22
CA LEU A 73 39.18 -9.33 -17.89
C LEU A 73 37.69 -9.21 -18.27
N LEU A 74 36.87 -8.66 -17.37
CA LEU A 74 35.45 -8.42 -17.62
C LEU A 74 35.23 -7.33 -18.68
N CYS A 75 35.95 -6.21 -18.60
CA CYS A 75 35.80 -5.10 -19.54
C CYS A 75 36.31 -5.46 -20.95
N GLU A 76 37.41 -6.20 -21.06
CA GLU A 76 37.97 -6.69 -22.33
C GLU A 76 37.01 -7.70 -22.98
N ARG A 77 36.51 -8.69 -22.23
CA ARG A 77 35.67 -9.77 -22.78
C ARG A 77 34.23 -9.36 -23.06
N LEU A 78 33.65 -8.46 -22.26
CA LEU A 78 32.28 -7.96 -22.47
C LEU A 78 32.22 -6.71 -23.35
N GLY A 79 33.35 -6.01 -23.56
CA GLY A 79 33.43 -4.77 -24.32
C GLY A 79 32.71 -3.61 -23.62
N GLY A 80 33.37 -2.93 -22.69
CA GLY A 80 32.78 -1.80 -21.97
C GLY A 80 33.77 -1.02 -21.12
N THR A 81 33.27 -0.26 -20.15
CA THR A 81 34.10 0.49 -19.19
C THR A 81 33.81 0.07 -17.75
N TYR A 82 34.78 0.32 -16.86
CA TYR A 82 34.62 0.18 -15.42
C TYR A 82 33.46 1.04 -14.86
N LEU A 83 33.13 2.17 -15.48
CA LEU A 83 31.97 2.99 -15.10
C LEU A 83 30.62 2.29 -15.36
N ALA A 84 30.54 1.46 -16.41
CA ALA A 84 29.36 0.64 -16.69
C ALA A 84 29.34 -0.67 -15.88
N LEU A 85 30.50 -1.30 -15.67
CA LEU A 85 30.61 -2.56 -14.93
C LEU A 85 30.30 -2.41 -13.43
N ARG A 86 30.88 -1.40 -12.76
CA ARG A 86 30.86 -1.26 -11.30
C ARG A 86 29.45 -1.14 -10.67
N PRO A 87 28.49 -0.38 -11.25
CA PRO A 87 27.12 -0.35 -10.76
C PRO A 87 26.42 -1.72 -10.82
N LEU A 88 26.68 -2.48 -11.88
CA LEU A 88 26.08 -3.81 -12.08
C LEU A 88 26.70 -4.87 -11.15
N VAL A 89 28.01 -4.79 -10.90
CA VAL A 89 28.70 -5.61 -9.89
C VAL A 89 28.15 -5.35 -8.48
N ALA A 90 27.91 -4.08 -8.12
CA ALA A 90 27.29 -3.74 -6.83
C ALA A 90 25.84 -4.27 -6.73
N ALA A 91 25.10 -4.32 -7.84
CA ALA A 91 23.74 -4.85 -7.88
C ALA A 91 23.66 -6.35 -7.57
N ILE A 92 24.52 -7.17 -8.20
CA ILE A 92 24.55 -8.62 -7.94
C ILE A 92 25.10 -8.94 -6.55
N ALA A 93 26.06 -8.15 -6.05
CA ALA A 93 26.58 -8.31 -4.68
C ALA A 93 25.54 -7.94 -3.61
N GLY A 94 24.55 -7.08 -3.92
CA GLY A 94 23.53 -6.65 -2.96
C GLY A 94 22.36 -7.62 -2.73
N HIS A 95 22.40 -8.85 -3.27
CA HIS A 95 21.28 -9.80 -3.24
C HIS A 95 20.82 -10.21 -1.81
N HIS A 96 21.62 -9.98 -0.77
CA HIS A 96 21.19 -10.09 0.63
C HIS A 96 20.38 -8.89 1.16
N GLY A 97 19.83 -8.07 0.25
CA GLY A 97 18.88 -7.00 0.54
C GLY A 97 19.52 -5.68 0.93
N GLY A 98 20.67 -5.33 0.34
CA GLY A 98 21.33 -4.06 0.58
C GLY A 98 22.67 -3.92 -0.19
N PRO A 99 23.01 -2.73 -0.71
CA PRO A 99 24.22 -2.55 -1.51
C PRO A 99 25.51 -2.69 -0.67
N PRO A 100 26.60 -3.20 -1.24
CA PRO A 100 27.92 -3.18 -0.59
C PRO A 100 28.45 -1.74 -0.53
N ARG A 101 29.05 -1.39 0.63
CA ARG A 101 29.61 -0.05 0.91
C ARG A 101 31.04 -0.15 1.47
N ASP A 102 31.76 -1.20 1.09
CA ASP A 102 33.10 -1.50 1.56
C ASP A 102 34.16 -0.54 1.02
N THR A 103 35.16 -0.23 1.85
CA THR A 103 36.33 0.55 1.45
C THR A 103 37.32 -0.31 0.67
N ALA A 104 38.21 0.33 -0.10
CA ALA A 104 39.27 -0.38 -0.82
C ALA A 104 40.18 -1.22 0.11
N GLU A 105 40.42 -0.74 1.33
CA GLU A 105 41.16 -1.48 2.36
C GLU A 105 40.38 -2.71 2.85
N SER A 106 39.07 -2.56 3.10
CA SER A 106 38.17 -3.68 3.47
C SER A 106 38.21 -4.77 2.39
N GLN A 107 38.02 -4.38 1.13
CA GLN A 107 38.07 -5.30 -0.02
C GLN A 107 39.44 -5.98 -0.19
N TRP A 108 40.55 -5.26 0.05
CA TRP A 108 41.89 -5.86 0.04
C TRP A 108 42.04 -6.96 1.11
N ARG A 109 41.64 -6.68 2.35
CA ARG A 109 41.68 -7.66 3.45
C ARG A 109 40.79 -8.87 3.14
N MET A 110 39.58 -8.65 2.58
CA MET A 110 38.68 -9.72 2.16
C MET A 110 39.30 -10.67 1.12
N ARG A 111 40.00 -10.14 0.11
CA ARG A 111 40.71 -10.96 -0.89
C ARG A 111 41.86 -11.76 -0.27
N LEU A 112 42.63 -11.14 0.62
CA LEU A 112 43.73 -11.80 1.33
C LEU A 112 43.22 -12.98 2.19
N ASP A 113 42.15 -12.75 2.96
CA ASP A 113 41.47 -13.73 3.81
C ASP A 113 40.81 -14.87 3.00
N ALA A 114 40.34 -14.58 1.79
CA ALA A 114 39.77 -15.59 0.89
C ALA A 114 40.86 -16.50 0.24
N GLY A 115 42.08 -15.99 0.07
CA GLY A 115 43.27 -16.75 -0.30
C GLY A 115 43.52 -16.94 -1.80
N GLN A 116 44.79 -17.12 -2.17
CA GLN A 116 45.26 -17.18 -3.57
C GLN A 116 44.61 -18.31 -4.41
N ALA A 117 44.37 -19.48 -3.80
CA ALA A 117 43.67 -20.57 -4.50
C ALA A 117 42.24 -20.17 -4.91
N ALA A 118 41.54 -19.40 -4.07
CA ALA A 118 40.21 -18.89 -4.40
C ALA A 118 40.24 -17.85 -5.52
N ALA A 119 41.30 -17.03 -5.61
CA ALA A 119 41.50 -16.10 -6.73
C ALA A 119 41.59 -16.85 -8.07
N GLN A 120 42.37 -17.93 -8.13
CA GLN A 120 42.51 -18.74 -9.34
C GLN A 120 41.21 -19.47 -9.69
N ASP A 121 40.56 -20.10 -8.71
CA ASP A 121 39.25 -20.75 -8.89
C ASP A 121 38.20 -19.76 -9.43
N ALA A 122 38.16 -18.54 -8.87
CA ALA A 122 37.24 -17.49 -9.28
C ALA A 122 37.50 -17.02 -10.72
N ARG A 123 38.75 -16.79 -11.12
CA ARG A 123 39.11 -16.42 -12.51
C ARG A 123 38.76 -17.55 -13.50
N CYS A 124 39.03 -18.80 -13.16
CA CYS A 124 38.63 -19.95 -13.96
C CYS A 124 37.10 -20.02 -14.14
N PHE A 125 36.33 -19.77 -13.08
CA PHE A 125 34.86 -19.77 -13.15
C PHE A 125 34.31 -18.59 -13.97
N VAL A 126 34.85 -17.37 -13.80
CA VAL A 126 34.48 -16.20 -14.62
C VAL A 126 34.80 -16.45 -16.09
N ALA A 127 35.98 -17.01 -16.41
CA ALA A 127 36.35 -17.37 -17.76
C ALA A 127 35.37 -18.36 -18.40
N ALA A 128 34.98 -19.41 -17.67
CA ALA A 128 33.99 -20.37 -18.13
C ALA A 128 32.59 -19.76 -18.35
N CYS A 129 32.22 -18.71 -17.58
CA CYS A 129 30.94 -18.03 -17.77
C CYS A 129 30.84 -17.29 -19.12
N PHE A 130 31.95 -16.78 -19.67
CA PHE A 130 31.93 -16.16 -21.01
C PHE A 130 31.54 -17.16 -22.11
N ASP A 131 31.95 -18.43 -21.97
CA ASP A 131 31.63 -19.48 -22.94
C ASP A 131 30.17 -19.97 -22.81
N LEU A 132 29.55 -19.80 -21.64
CA LEU A 132 28.14 -20.13 -21.38
C LEU A 132 27.17 -19.05 -21.90
N TRP A 133 27.59 -17.79 -21.92
CA TRP A 133 26.80 -16.63 -22.37
C TRP A 133 27.60 -15.77 -23.39
N PRO A 134 27.89 -16.30 -24.59
CA PRO A 134 28.84 -15.70 -25.54
C PRO A 134 28.37 -14.39 -26.19
N ARG A 135 27.11 -13.97 -25.98
CA ARG A 135 26.60 -12.67 -26.44
C ARG A 135 26.61 -11.61 -25.34
N ALA A 136 26.98 -11.96 -24.11
CA ALA A 136 27.03 -11.03 -22.98
C ALA A 136 27.94 -9.84 -23.33
N SER A 137 27.38 -8.62 -23.33
CA SER A 137 28.14 -7.42 -23.67
C SER A 137 27.73 -6.21 -22.85
N LEU A 138 28.73 -5.39 -22.50
CA LEU A 138 28.58 -4.05 -21.92
C LEU A 138 28.53 -2.95 -22.99
N ALA A 139 28.61 -3.30 -24.28
CA ALA A 139 28.78 -2.32 -25.35
C ALA A 139 27.56 -1.40 -25.46
N GLY A 140 27.83 -0.10 -25.62
CA GLY A 140 26.79 0.94 -25.67
C GLY A 140 26.17 1.31 -24.31
N ILE A 141 26.40 0.55 -23.24
CA ILE A 141 25.93 0.90 -21.90
C ILE A 141 26.86 1.97 -21.32
N ASN A 142 26.33 3.17 -21.11
CA ASN A 142 27.02 4.25 -20.40
C ASN A 142 26.78 4.17 -18.88
N GLU A 143 27.49 5.01 -18.11
CA GLU A 143 27.40 5.05 -16.64
C GLU A 143 25.96 5.29 -16.13
N ALA A 144 25.23 6.24 -16.72
CA ALA A 144 23.86 6.55 -16.31
C ALA A 144 22.89 5.40 -16.62
N GLU A 145 23.04 4.74 -17.77
CA GLU A 145 22.27 3.55 -18.10
C GLU A 145 22.60 2.38 -17.15
N ALA A 146 23.88 2.16 -16.83
CA ALA A 146 24.30 1.16 -15.85
C ALA A 146 23.74 1.43 -14.45
N MET A 147 23.71 2.70 -14.01
CA MET A 147 23.08 3.11 -12.76
C MET A 147 21.59 2.78 -12.74
N ILE A 148 20.85 3.02 -13.82
CA ILE A 148 19.42 2.67 -13.93
C ILE A 148 19.24 1.14 -13.94
N LEU A 149 20.00 0.42 -14.76
CA LEU A 149 19.96 -1.05 -14.87
C LEU A 149 20.30 -1.75 -13.54
N SER A 150 21.18 -1.16 -12.72
CA SER A 150 21.59 -1.73 -11.43
C SER A 150 20.42 -1.98 -10.47
N TRP A 151 19.40 -1.11 -10.46
CA TRP A 151 18.19 -1.27 -9.64
C TRP A 151 17.41 -2.54 -10.01
N ARG A 152 17.21 -2.75 -11.31
CA ARG A 152 16.46 -3.91 -11.84
C ARG A 152 17.27 -5.21 -11.75
N LEU A 153 18.58 -5.15 -11.99
CA LEU A 153 19.49 -6.30 -11.87
C LEU A 153 19.56 -6.80 -10.42
N SER A 154 19.62 -5.90 -9.43
CA SER A 154 19.61 -6.28 -8.02
C SER A 154 18.34 -7.06 -7.66
N GLY A 155 17.16 -6.55 -8.02
CA GLY A 155 15.88 -7.22 -7.74
C GLY A 155 15.75 -8.58 -8.42
N LEU A 156 16.17 -8.68 -9.69
CA LEU A 156 16.22 -9.96 -10.41
C LEU A 156 17.17 -10.96 -9.73
N THR A 157 18.35 -10.52 -9.29
CA THR A 157 19.32 -11.39 -8.59
C THR A 157 18.71 -11.96 -7.30
N VAL A 158 17.97 -11.16 -6.53
CA VAL A 158 17.27 -11.61 -5.31
C VAL A 158 16.25 -12.70 -5.61
N VAL A 159 15.37 -12.50 -6.61
CA VAL A 159 14.35 -13.51 -6.97
C VAL A 159 15.02 -14.78 -7.48
N ALA A 160 16.02 -14.64 -8.34
CA ALA A 160 16.74 -15.76 -8.91
C ALA A 160 17.47 -16.59 -7.84
N ASP A 161 18.08 -15.96 -6.83
CA ASP A 161 18.73 -16.65 -5.71
C ASP A 161 17.70 -17.37 -4.83
N TRP A 162 16.61 -16.71 -4.44
CA TRP A 162 15.60 -17.33 -3.58
C TRP A 162 14.90 -18.55 -4.19
N VAL A 163 14.85 -18.65 -5.52
CA VAL A 163 14.36 -19.82 -6.25
C VAL A 163 15.49 -20.82 -6.50
N GLY A 164 16.65 -20.35 -7.00
CA GLY A 164 17.81 -21.18 -7.37
C GLY A 164 18.56 -21.81 -6.19
N SER A 165 18.38 -21.28 -4.98
CA SER A 165 18.93 -21.81 -3.73
C SER A 165 17.93 -22.66 -2.93
N ASN A 166 16.76 -22.99 -3.51
CA ASN A 166 15.79 -23.89 -2.87
C ASN A 166 16.20 -25.37 -3.02
N PRO A 167 16.54 -26.09 -1.93
CA PRO A 167 17.04 -27.47 -2.01
C PRO A 167 15.99 -28.47 -2.51
N ASP A 168 14.68 -28.16 -2.40
CA ASP A 168 13.60 -29.04 -2.88
C ASP A 168 13.51 -29.05 -4.42
N TRP A 169 14.02 -27.99 -5.07
CA TRP A 169 14.03 -27.85 -6.54
C TRP A 169 15.43 -28.05 -7.14
N PHE A 170 16.46 -27.67 -6.38
CA PHE A 170 17.88 -27.81 -6.74
C PHE A 170 18.61 -28.63 -5.67
N PRO A 171 18.37 -29.96 -5.62
CA PRO A 171 19.06 -30.83 -4.68
C PRO A 171 20.56 -30.86 -4.96
N ALA A 172 21.35 -31.02 -3.90
CA ALA A 172 22.80 -31.16 -4.01
C ALA A 172 23.16 -32.36 -4.91
N ALA A 173 23.97 -32.13 -5.93
CA ALA A 173 24.40 -33.12 -6.90
C ALA A 173 25.92 -33.32 -6.86
N GLU A 174 26.40 -34.45 -7.37
CA GLU A 174 27.83 -34.67 -7.59
C GLU A 174 28.38 -33.71 -8.66
N PRO A 175 29.70 -33.42 -8.66
CA PRO A 175 30.31 -32.53 -9.64
C PRO A 175 30.07 -33.01 -11.09
N PRO A 176 29.51 -32.16 -11.97
CA PRO A 176 29.19 -32.51 -13.34
C PRO A 176 30.46 -32.62 -14.21
N THR A 177 30.35 -33.32 -15.34
CA THR A 177 31.47 -33.48 -16.29
C THR A 177 31.92 -32.14 -16.93
N SER A 178 31.01 -31.18 -17.04
CA SER A 178 31.34 -29.80 -17.43
C SER A 178 30.28 -28.80 -16.93
N ALA A 179 30.66 -27.52 -16.83
CA ALA A 179 29.73 -26.44 -16.49
C ALA A 179 28.60 -26.27 -17.53
N ALA A 180 28.89 -26.51 -18.82
CA ALA A 180 27.90 -26.44 -19.90
C ALA A 180 26.87 -27.56 -19.81
N THR A 181 27.31 -28.79 -19.50
CA THR A 181 26.42 -29.95 -19.25
C THR A 181 25.48 -29.64 -18.09
N TYR A 182 26.03 -29.14 -16.97
CA TYR A 182 25.24 -28.77 -15.80
C TYR A 182 24.21 -27.69 -16.11
N LEU A 183 24.61 -26.60 -16.76
CA LEU A 183 23.69 -25.53 -17.12
C LEU A 183 22.56 -26.02 -18.04
N ALA A 184 22.82 -26.96 -18.94
CA ALA A 184 21.79 -27.56 -19.79
C ALA A 184 20.75 -28.35 -18.97
N GLU A 185 21.16 -29.17 -18.00
CA GLU A 185 20.24 -29.89 -17.10
C GLU A 185 19.48 -28.93 -16.17
N THR A 186 20.21 -28.00 -15.56
CA THR A 186 19.70 -27.03 -14.59
C THR A 186 18.71 -26.04 -15.23
N ARG A 187 18.81 -25.73 -16.53
CA ARG A 187 17.78 -24.97 -17.27
C ARG A 187 16.39 -25.63 -17.23
N LEU A 188 16.32 -26.97 -17.27
CA LEU A 188 15.05 -27.70 -17.16
C LEU A 188 14.50 -27.64 -15.72
N ARG A 189 15.37 -27.80 -14.72
CA ARG A 189 15.00 -27.65 -13.30
C ARG A 189 14.53 -26.22 -12.97
N ALA A 190 15.17 -25.21 -13.57
CA ALA A 190 14.81 -23.81 -13.42
C ALA A 190 13.43 -23.48 -13.97
N ALA A 191 13.06 -24.01 -15.15
CA ALA A 191 11.71 -23.84 -15.68
C ALA A 191 10.65 -24.43 -14.71
N TYR A 192 10.86 -25.65 -14.22
CA TYR A 192 10.00 -26.29 -13.23
C TYR A 192 9.95 -25.52 -11.90
N ALA A 193 11.08 -25.01 -11.40
CA ALA A 193 11.15 -24.26 -10.16
C ALA A 193 10.39 -22.92 -10.25
N VAL A 194 10.52 -22.19 -11.37
CA VAL A 194 9.78 -20.94 -11.62
C VAL A 194 8.27 -21.20 -11.76
N GLU A 195 7.88 -22.32 -12.39
CA GLU A 195 6.48 -22.78 -12.45
C GLU A 195 5.93 -23.09 -11.04
N LYS A 196 6.63 -23.89 -10.24
CA LYS A 196 6.22 -24.25 -8.86
C LYS A 196 6.26 -23.07 -7.89
N ALA A 197 7.10 -22.07 -8.14
CA ALA A 197 7.09 -20.80 -7.42
C ALA A 197 5.89 -19.90 -7.79
N GLY A 198 5.13 -20.22 -8.85
CA GLY A 198 4.03 -19.38 -9.34
C GLY A 198 4.51 -18.10 -10.03
N LEU A 199 5.69 -18.15 -10.66
CA LEU A 199 6.37 -16.99 -11.28
C LEU A 199 6.34 -17.03 -12.83
N VAL A 200 5.76 -18.07 -13.42
CA VAL A 200 5.43 -18.10 -14.86
C VAL A 200 4.25 -17.16 -15.09
N ALA A 201 4.42 -16.16 -15.96
CA ALA A 201 3.39 -15.17 -16.22
C ALA A 201 2.17 -15.78 -16.92
N SER A 202 0.99 -15.51 -16.37
CA SER A 202 -0.27 -15.98 -16.97
C SER A 202 -0.60 -15.25 -18.27
N VAL A 203 -1.14 -15.98 -19.26
CA VAL A 203 -1.46 -15.42 -20.58
C VAL A 203 -2.72 -14.55 -20.49
N PRO A 204 -2.71 -13.26 -20.89
CA PRO A 204 -3.90 -12.42 -20.88
C PRO A 204 -5.00 -12.95 -21.81
N SER A 205 -6.24 -12.81 -21.38
CA SER A 205 -7.45 -13.22 -22.09
C SER A 205 -8.24 -12.01 -22.58
N ALA A 206 -8.88 -12.15 -23.75
CA ALA A 206 -9.85 -11.19 -24.29
C ALA A 206 -11.31 -11.51 -23.90
N THR A 207 -11.52 -12.44 -22.96
CA THR A 207 -12.86 -12.78 -22.44
C THR A 207 -13.55 -11.56 -21.83
N ARG A 208 -14.85 -11.39 -22.11
CA ARG A 208 -15.67 -10.32 -21.52
C ARG A 208 -15.69 -10.41 -19.98
N LEU A 209 -15.14 -9.40 -19.31
CA LEU A 209 -15.04 -9.38 -17.84
C LEU A 209 -16.40 -9.31 -17.14
N PHE A 210 -17.36 -8.58 -17.70
CA PHE A 210 -18.61 -8.23 -17.04
C PHE A 210 -19.83 -8.48 -17.92
N ASP A 211 -20.81 -9.21 -17.41
CA ASP A 211 -22.01 -9.61 -18.17
C ASP A 211 -23.12 -8.54 -18.15
N PHE A 212 -22.99 -7.52 -17.30
CA PHE A 212 -23.87 -6.36 -17.25
C PHE A 212 -23.61 -5.36 -18.41
N ALA A 213 -24.53 -4.42 -18.61
CA ALA A 213 -24.37 -3.30 -19.53
C ALA A 213 -23.38 -2.28 -18.97
N LEU A 214 -22.38 -1.88 -19.76
CA LEU A 214 -21.36 -0.94 -19.34
C LEU A 214 -21.92 0.47 -19.16
N ARG A 215 -21.38 1.20 -18.18
CA ARG A 215 -21.64 2.64 -17.98
C ARG A 215 -20.69 3.47 -18.85
N ALA A 216 -21.02 4.74 -19.09
CA ALA A 216 -20.25 5.60 -20.00
C ALA A 216 -18.72 5.66 -19.70
N MET A 217 -18.31 5.66 -18.42
CA MET A 217 -16.90 5.59 -18.03
C MET A 217 -16.25 4.22 -18.34
N GLN A 218 -17.00 3.14 -18.21
CA GLN A 218 -16.55 1.78 -18.55
C GLN A 218 -16.48 1.57 -20.07
N GLU A 219 -17.40 2.17 -20.84
CA GLU A 219 -17.34 2.23 -22.31
C GLU A 219 -16.15 3.04 -22.80
N ALA A 220 -15.86 4.17 -22.15
CA ALA A 220 -14.66 4.98 -22.42
C ALA A 220 -13.38 4.17 -22.14
N ALA A 221 -13.29 3.50 -21.00
CA ALA A 221 -12.18 2.61 -20.67
C ALA A 221 -12.02 1.43 -21.65
N ALA A 222 -13.14 0.89 -22.15
CA ALA A 222 -13.14 -0.18 -23.15
C ALA A 222 -12.71 0.28 -24.57
N SER A 223 -12.74 1.58 -24.87
CA SER A 223 -12.54 2.11 -26.23
C SER A 223 -11.39 3.11 -26.38
N ILE A 224 -10.91 3.75 -25.30
CA ILE A 224 -9.89 4.81 -25.39
C ILE A 224 -8.60 4.30 -26.09
N PRO A 225 -8.03 5.04 -27.06
CA PRO A 225 -6.75 4.67 -27.67
C PRO A 225 -5.62 4.63 -26.64
N LEU A 226 -4.84 3.54 -26.65
CA LEU A 226 -3.63 3.43 -25.83
C LEU A 226 -2.44 4.04 -26.60
N ARG A 227 -1.51 4.70 -25.90
CA ARG A 227 -0.23 5.16 -26.47
C ARG A 227 0.74 3.99 -26.63
N ASP A 228 1.81 4.15 -27.42
CA ASP A 228 2.91 3.18 -27.45
C ASP A 228 3.75 3.23 -26.17
N GLY A 229 4.36 2.10 -25.80
CA GLY A 229 5.19 1.97 -24.59
C GLY A 229 4.41 2.14 -23.27
N PRO A 230 5.11 2.52 -22.17
CA PRO A 230 4.52 2.70 -20.84
C PRO A 230 3.39 3.72 -20.84
N THR A 231 2.24 3.37 -20.27
CA THR A 231 1.03 4.20 -20.28
C THR A 231 0.53 4.48 -18.87
N LEU A 232 0.28 5.75 -18.56
CA LEU A 232 -0.49 6.19 -17.40
C LEU A 232 -1.91 6.52 -17.87
N ALA A 233 -2.92 6.07 -17.13
CA ALA A 233 -4.30 6.51 -17.27
C ALA A 233 -4.81 7.07 -15.93
N ILE A 234 -5.63 8.12 -15.98
CA ILE A 234 -6.25 8.73 -14.82
C ILE A 234 -7.76 8.71 -15.04
N ILE A 235 -8.50 8.12 -14.08
CA ILE A 235 -9.97 8.02 -14.09
C ILE A 235 -10.50 8.81 -12.90
N GLU A 236 -11.13 9.95 -13.21
CA GLU A 236 -11.80 10.83 -12.27
C GLU A 236 -13.31 10.73 -12.49
N ASP A 237 -14.03 10.19 -11.49
CA ASP A 237 -15.48 9.96 -11.56
C ASP A 237 -16.08 9.84 -10.15
N GLU A 238 -17.39 10.01 -10.01
CA GLU A 238 -18.02 10.05 -8.68
C GLU A 238 -17.92 8.71 -7.91
N THR A 239 -18.20 8.76 -6.61
CA THR A 239 -18.15 7.56 -5.77
C THR A 239 -19.28 6.61 -6.16
N GLY A 240 -18.96 5.36 -6.51
CA GLY A 240 -19.95 4.38 -6.97
C GLY A 240 -20.29 4.45 -8.46
N ALA A 241 -19.65 5.32 -9.24
CA ALA A 241 -19.80 5.39 -10.71
C ALA A 241 -19.32 4.12 -11.44
N GLY A 242 -18.47 3.30 -10.80
CA GLY A 242 -17.93 2.05 -11.36
C GLY A 242 -16.49 2.18 -11.88
N LYS A 243 -15.70 3.06 -11.23
CA LYS A 243 -14.27 3.30 -11.52
C LYS A 243 -13.43 2.02 -11.51
N THR A 244 -13.64 1.15 -10.51
CA THR A 244 -12.91 -0.11 -10.38
C THR A 244 -13.12 -1.01 -11.60
N GLU A 245 -14.37 -1.16 -12.05
CA GLU A 245 -14.71 -1.96 -13.21
C GLU A 245 -14.16 -1.34 -14.51
N ALA A 246 -14.14 0.00 -14.61
CA ALA A 246 -13.49 0.71 -15.71
C ALA A 246 -11.96 0.49 -15.73
N ALA A 247 -11.29 0.56 -14.58
CA ALA A 247 -9.86 0.23 -14.47
C ALA A 247 -9.56 -1.22 -14.83
N LEU A 248 -10.39 -2.18 -14.43
CA LEU A 248 -10.19 -3.59 -14.77
C LEU A 248 -10.35 -3.85 -16.28
N LEU A 249 -11.32 -3.22 -16.94
CA LEU A 249 -11.46 -3.26 -18.41
C LEU A 249 -10.25 -2.64 -19.11
N LEU A 250 -9.79 -1.47 -18.65
CA LEU A 250 -8.62 -0.80 -19.21
C LEU A 250 -7.35 -1.63 -18.99
N ALA A 251 -7.18 -2.20 -17.79
CA ALA A 251 -6.05 -3.05 -17.45
C ALA A 251 -6.00 -4.32 -18.31
N GLN A 252 -7.13 -4.98 -18.58
CA GLN A 252 -7.18 -6.11 -19.53
C GLN A 252 -6.70 -5.68 -20.93
N ARG A 253 -7.17 -4.54 -21.44
CA ARG A 253 -6.71 -4.02 -22.75
C ARG A 253 -5.22 -3.68 -22.75
N MET A 254 -4.70 -3.16 -21.65
CA MET A 254 -3.28 -2.86 -21.46
C MET A 254 -2.42 -4.14 -21.37
N LEU A 255 -2.89 -5.21 -20.70
CA LEU A 255 -2.23 -6.52 -20.70
C LEU A 255 -2.18 -7.13 -22.11
N LEU A 256 -3.30 -7.09 -22.84
CA LEU A 256 -3.37 -7.55 -24.24
C LEU A 256 -2.49 -6.72 -25.19
N ALA A 257 -2.24 -5.46 -24.86
CA ALA A 257 -1.30 -4.57 -25.55
C ALA A 257 0.14 -4.63 -24.97
N SER A 258 0.49 -5.70 -24.24
CA SER A 258 1.81 -5.98 -23.67
C SER A 258 2.38 -4.88 -22.76
N LYS A 259 1.51 -4.08 -22.11
CA LYS A 259 1.91 -2.97 -21.21
C LYS A 259 2.23 -3.39 -19.77
N GLY A 260 2.19 -4.69 -19.54
CA GLY A 260 2.38 -5.38 -18.27
C GLY A 260 2.01 -6.85 -18.46
N ARG A 261 2.35 -7.68 -17.49
CA ARG A 261 2.03 -9.12 -17.45
C ARG A 261 1.14 -9.51 -16.28
N GLY A 262 1.07 -8.65 -15.27
CA GLY A 262 0.21 -8.83 -14.12
C GLY A 262 -0.42 -7.52 -13.67
N LEU A 263 -1.15 -7.55 -12.55
CA LEU A 263 -1.80 -6.41 -11.93
C LEU A 263 -1.29 -6.26 -10.49
N TYR A 264 -1.09 -5.02 -10.05
CA TYR A 264 -1.03 -4.72 -8.62
C TYR A 264 -2.11 -3.70 -8.28
N LEU A 265 -3.11 -4.13 -7.53
CA LEU A 265 -4.15 -3.27 -6.99
C LEU A 265 -3.65 -2.73 -5.64
N ALA A 266 -3.30 -1.45 -5.63
CA ALA A 266 -2.77 -0.69 -4.51
C ALA A 266 -3.88 0.16 -3.88
N LEU A 267 -4.28 -0.19 -2.65
CA LEU A 267 -5.39 0.42 -1.94
C LEU A 267 -4.89 1.32 -0.79
N PRO A 268 -5.67 2.33 -0.34
CA PRO A 268 -5.25 3.22 0.74
C PRO A 268 -5.22 2.52 2.11
N THR A 269 -5.98 1.43 2.34
CA THR A 269 -6.08 0.77 3.65
C THR A 269 -6.16 -0.77 3.54
N MET A 270 -5.94 -1.48 4.66
CA MET A 270 -6.10 -2.95 4.68
C MET A 270 -7.54 -3.40 4.41
N ALA A 271 -8.54 -2.71 4.99
CA ALA A 271 -9.95 -3.05 4.79
C ALA A 271 -10.40 -2.87 3.33
N THR A 272 -9.91 -1.83 2.65
CA THR A 272 -10.13 -1.62 1.21
C THR A 272 -9.44 -2.72 0.38
N ALA A 273 -8.23 -3.16 0.77
CA ALA A 273 -7.54 -4.29 0.14
C ALA A 273 -8.29 -5.63 0.32
N ASP A 274 -8.79 -5.96 1.52
CA ASP A 274 -9.57 -7.18 1.78
C ASP A 274 -10.89 -7.19 0.98
N ALA A 275 -11.54 -6.03 0.84
CA ALA A 275 -12.73 -5.89 -0.02
C ALA A 275 -12.40 -6.04 -1.51
N MET A 276 -11.29 -5.45 -1.96
CA MET A 276 -10.83 -5.56 -3.35
C MET A 276 -10.35 -6.97 -3.71
N PHE A 277 -9.74 -7.71 -2.77
CA PHE A 277 -9.26 -9.07 -2.99
C PHE A 277 -10.39 -10.03 -3.39
N ARG A 278 -11.54 -9.92 -2.72
CA ARG A 278 -12.74 -10.70 -3.08
C ARG A 278 -13.20 -10.40 -4.51
N ARG A 279 -13.24 -9.12 -4.91
CA ARG A 279 -13.59 -8.72 -6.29
C ARG A 279 -12.55 -9.20 -7.32
N ALA A 280 -11.27 -9.04 -7.00
CA ALA A 280 -10.17 -9.43 -7.87
C ALA A 280 -10.18 -10.94 -8.14
N ARG A 281 -10.44 -11.76 -7.12
CA ARG A 281 -10.58 -13.23 -7.26
C ARG A 281 -11.61 -13.62 -8.31
N ASP A 282 -12.79 -12.99 -8.28
CA ASP A 282 -13.91 -13.36 -9.15
C ASP A 282 -13.69 -12.91 -10.62
N VAL A 283 -12.88 -11.85 -10.84
CA VAL A 283 -12.58 -11.30 -12.17
C VAL A 283 -11.26 -11.84 -12.76
N ALA A 284 -10.28 -12.21 -11.95
CA ALA A 284 -8.93 -12.63 -12.40
C ALA A 284 -8.98 -13.77 -13.43
N ARG A 285 -9.83 -14.78 -13.22
CA ARG A 285 -10.04 -15.90 -14.17
C ARG A 285 -10.61 -15.49 -15.55
N ARG A 286 -11.14 -14.27 -15.68
CA ARG A 286 -11.60 -13.70 -16.97
C ARG A 286 -10.52 -12.83 -17.62
N ILE A 287 -9.56 -12.33 -16.83
CA ILE A 287 -8.42 -11.51 -17.29
C ILE A 287 -7.32 -12.40 -17.87
N PHE A 288 -7.19 -13.65 -17.42
CA PHE A 288 -6.16 -14.60 -17.85
C PHE A 288 -6.77 -15.89 -18.45
N VAL A 289 -6.02 -16.55 -19.34
CA VAL A 289 -6.39 -17.84 -19.95
C VAL A 289 -5.95 -19.00 -19.06
N THR A 290 -4.77 -18.89 -18.45
CA THR A 290 -4.24 -19.82 -17.45
C THR A 290 -4.66 -19.36 -16.05
N PRO A 291 -4.79 -20.27 -15.06
CA PRO A 291 -5.16 -19.90 -13.69
C PRO A 291 -4.09 -18.99 -13.08
N PRO A 292 -4.39 -17.70 -12.80
CA PRO A 292 -3.37 -16.76 -12.37
C PRO A 292 -2.98 -16.97 -10.91
N SER A 293 -1.77 -16.56 -10.58
CA SER A 293 -1.37 -16.45 -9.18
C SER A 293 -1.98 -15.20 -8.53
N LEU A 294 -2.68 -15.37 -7.39
CA LEU A 294 -3.37 -14.28 -6.67
C LEU A 294 -2.90 -14.19 -5.22
N THR A 295 -2.49 -13.00 -4.79
CA THR A 295 -1.98 -12.77 -3.42
C THR A 295 -2.59 -11.54 -2.74
N LEU A 296 -2.58 -11.57 -1.41
CA LEU A 296 -2.98 -10.47 -0.53
C LEU A 296 -1.74 -9.93 0.20
N ALA A 297 -1.38 -8.68 -0.06
CA ALA A 297 -0.14 -8.04 0.35
C ALA A 297 -0.37 -6.92 1.38
N HIS A 298 -0.59 -7.30 2.64
CA HIS A 298 -0.60 -6.38 3.78
C HIS A 298 -0.17 -7.07 5.09
N GLY A 299 0.08 -6.29 6.14
CA GLY A 299 0.65 -6.78 7.40
C GLY A 299 -0.21 -7.79 8.18
N ARG A 300 -1.48 -7.98 7.80
CA ARG A 300 -2.42 -8.91 8.45
C ARG A 300 -3.08 -9.90 7.47
N ALA A 301 -2.51 -10.09 6.26
CA ALA A 301 -3.10 -10.91 5.20
C ALA A 301 -3.45 -12.35 5.63
N GLY A 302 -2.65 -12.97 6.51
CA GLY A 302 -2.92 -14.31 7.06
C GLY A 302 -4.22 -14.43 7.88
N LEU A 303 -4.85 -13.31 8.27
CA LEU A 303 -6.13 -13.27 8.97
C LEU A 303 -7.36 -13.12 8.04
N SER A 304 -7.15 -12.99 6.72
CA SER A 304 -8.24 -13.11 5.75
C SER A 304 -8.62 -14.57 5.62
N VAL A 305 -9.91 -14.86 5.76
CA VAL A 305 -10.45 -16.21 5.56
C VAL A 305 -10.36 -16.56 4.08
N GLU A 306 -10.67 -15.60 3.22
CA GLU A 306 -10.68 -15.72 1.76
C GLU A 306 -9.28 -15.96 1.19
N PHE A 307 -8.24 -15.33 1.74
CA PHE A 307 -6.86 -15.62 1.36
C PHE A 307 -6.43 -17.02 1.83
N ARG A 308 -6.82 -17.43 3.06
CA ARG A 308 -6.61 -18.81 3.53
C ARG A 308 -7.34 -19.85 2.70
N GLU A 309 -8.55 -19.58 2.21
CA GLU A 309 -9.27 -20.45 1.27
C GLU A 309 -8.52 -20.64 -0.06
N VAL A 310 -7.96 -19.57 -0.63
CA VAL A 310 -7.17 -19.65 -1.87
C VAL A 310 -5.88 -20.46 -1.65
N MET A 311 -5.19 -20.25 -0.52
CA MET A 311 -4.03 -21.07 -0.15
C MET A 311 -4.41 -22.54 0.06
N ALA A 312 -5.49 -22.84 0.81
CA ALA A 312 -5.92 -24.21 1.11
C ALA A 312 -6.42 -24.98 -0.13
N ARG A 313 -6.96 -24.29 -1.14
CA ARG A 313 -7.41 -24.89 -2.42
C ARG A 313 -6.31 -25.00 -3.47
N SER A 314 -5.10 -24.47 -3.20
CA SER A 314 -3.99 -24.52 -4.15
C SER A 314 -3.55 -25.97 -4.38
N GLY A 315 -3.80 -26.48 -5.58
CA GLY A 315 -3.61 -27.89 -5.96
C GLY A 315 -4.90 -28.69 -6.17
N TRP A 316 -6.07 -28.15 -5.83
CA TRP A 316 -7.39 -28.79 -6.03
C TRP A 316 -8.38 -27.92 -6.82
N SER A 317 -8.09 -26.64 -7.04
CA SER A 317 -8.91 -25.70 -7.82
C SER A 317 -8.18 -25.26 -9.10
N GLU A 318 -8.92 -25.20 -10.19
CA GLU A 318 -8.45 -24.70 -11.50
C GLU A 318 -8.71 -23.20 -11.71
N ASP A 319 -9.30 -22.47 -10.74
CA ASP A 319 -9.66 -21.06 -10.94
C ASP A 319 -8.47 -20.10 -10.70
N VAL A 320 -7.74 -20.26 -9.58
CA VAL A 320 -6.71 -19.33 -9.07
C VAL A 320 -5.73 -20.08 -8.16
N ILE A 321 -4.43 -19.73 -8.19
CA ILE A 321 -3.38 -20.42 -7.43
C ILE A 321 -2.68 -19.46 -6.45
N CYS A 322 -2.32 -19.91 -5.24
CA CYS A 322 -1.37 -19.21 -4.37
C CYS A 322 -0.38 -20.22 -3.78
N GLY A 323 0.73 -20.46 -4.49
CA GLY A 323 1.77 -21.39 -4.05
C GLY A 323 2.35 -21.02 -2.67
N PRO A 324 2.69 -22.00 -1.81
CA PRO A 324 3.22 -21.72 -0.46
C PRO A 324 4.42 -20.77 -0.44
N TRP A 325 5.28 -20.84 -1.46
CA TRP A 325 6.44 -19.96 -1.61
C TRP A 325 6.07 -18.47 -1.73
N LEU A 326 4.98 -18.13 -2.43
CA LEU A 326 4.49 -16.74 -2.56
C LEU A 326 3.81 -16.25 -1.27
N ALA A 327 3.09 -17.15 -0.59
CA ALA A 327 2.37 -16.86 0.66
C ALA A 327 3.29 -16.59 1.86
N ASP A 328 4.46 -17.24 1.90
CA ASP A 328 5.45 -17.19 2.99
C ASP A 328 5.97 -15.77 3.31
N SER A 329 5.83 -14.78 2.41
CA SER A 329 6.20 -13.41 2.74
C SER A 329 5.45 -12.34 1.95
N ARG A 330 5.05 -11.24 2.62
CA ARG A 330 4.57 -10.00 1.98
C ARG A 330 5.51 -9.46 0.90
N ARG A 331 6.82 -9.75 1.00
CA ARG A 331 7.84 -9.38 0.00
C ARG A 331 7.74 -10.20 -1.29
N ARG A 332 7.29 -11.46 -1.21
CA ARG A 332 7.07 -12.34 -2.37
C ARG A 332 5.68 -12.19 -2.96
N ALA A 333 4.69 -11.80 -2.16
CA ALA A 333 3.32 -11.57 -2.62
C ALA A 333 3.24 -10.66 -3.87
N LEU A 334 4.05 -9.60 -3.94
CA LEU A 334 4.09 -8.68 -5.10
C LEU A 334 4.51 -9.34 -6.42
N LEU A 335 5.16 -10.51 -6.40
CA LEU A 335 5.63 -11.21 -7.59
C LEU A 335 4.48 -11.89 -8.36
N ALA A 336 3.40 -12.26 -7.67
CA ALA A 336 2.24 -12.97 -8.25
C ALA A 336 1.56 -12.20 -9.39
N ASP A 337 0.95 -12.89 -10.34
CA ASP A 337 0.24 -12.32 -11.50
C ASP A 337 -0.73 -11.22 -11.08
N VAL A 338 -1.51 -11.45 -10.02
CA VAL A 338 -2.40 -10.44 -9.42
C VAL A 338 -2.05 -10.30 -7.94
N GLY A 339 -1.50 -9.14 -7.57
CA GLY A 339 -1.37 -8.75 -6.17
C GLY A 339 -2.45 -7.74 -5.80
N VAL A 340 -3.06 -7.90 -4.62
CA VAL A 340 -3.93 -6.89 -4.00
C VAL A 340 -3.34 -6.50 -2.65
N GLY A 341 -3.17 -5.23 -2.35
CA GLY A 341 -2.57 -4.83 -1.08
C GLY A 341 -2.63 -3.34 -0.80
N THR A 342 -1.94 -2.89 0.25
CA THR A 342 -1.85 -1.45 0.52
C THR A 342 -0.79 -0.79 -0.34
N ILE A 343 -1.02 0.45 -0.78
CA ILE A 343 -0.05 1.26 -1.53
C ILE A 343 1.33 1.31 -0.85
N ASP A 344 1.39 1.24 0.48
CA ASP A 344 2.61 1.14 1.29
C ASP A 344 3.53 -0.01 0.86
N GLN A 345 3.01 -1.15 0.38
CA GLN A 345 3.87 -2.23 -0.13
C GLN A 345 4.59 -1.85 -1.43
N ALA A 346 4.02 -0.96 -2.25
CA ALA A 346 4.67 -0.43 -3.43
C ALA A 346 5.62 0.73 -3.09
N LEU A 347 5.23 1.63 -2.18
CA LEU A 347 6.06 2.75 -1.72
C LEU A 347 7.33 2.28 -0.98
N LEU A 348 7.27 1.15 -0.27
CA LEU A 348 8.47 0.48 0.28
C LEU A 348 9.51 0.06 -0.80
N GLY A 349 9.15 0.06 -2.08
CA GLY A 349 10.09 -0.09 -3.19
C GLY A 349 10.93 1.15 -3.48
N ILE A 350 10.47 2.35 -3.10
CA ILE A 350 11.17 3.62 -3.32
C ILE A 350 11.87 4.17 -2.07
N LEU A 351 11.90 3.39 -0.99
CA LEU A 351 12.61 3.69 0.25
C LEU A 351 13.90 2.86 0.38
N PRO A 352 14.96 3.34 1.08
CA PRO A 352 16.26 2.68 1.24
C PRO A 352 16.23 1.51 2.24
N THR A 353 15.15 0.71 2.19
CA THR A 353 14.86 -0.43 3.07
C THR A 353 15.39 -1.74 2.51
N ARG A 354 15.52 -2.76 3.37
CA ARG A 354 15.96 -4.10 2.95
C ARG A 354 15.02 -4.69 1.89
N PHE A 355 15.62 -5.10 0.77
CA PHE A 355 14.92 -5.66 -0.40
C PHE A 355 13.94 -4.69 -1.10
N ALA A 356 14.19 -3.38 -1.06
CA ALA A 356 13.44 -2.42 -1.90
C ALA A 356 13.49 -2.78 -3.40
N THR A 357 14.65 -3.20 -3.92
CA THR A 357 14.84 -3.62 -5.33
C THR A 357 14.01 -4.84 -5.75
N LEU A 358 13.70 -5.75 -4.82
CA LEU A 358 12.78 -6.86 -5.06
C LEU A 358 11.36 -6.33 -5.38
N ARG A 359 10.92 -5.30 -4.65
CA ARG A 359 9.61 -4.67 -4.86
C ARG A 359 9.58 -3.90 -6.18
N ILE A 360 10.63 -3.15 -6.52
CA ILE A 360 10.78 -2.50 -7.84
C ILE A 360 10.70 -3.55 -8.97
N HIS A 361 11.45 -4.65 -8.85
CA HIS A 361 11.45 -5.71 -9.86
C HIS A 361 10.07 -6.37 -10.02
N ALA A 362 9.40 -6.67 -8.90
CA ALA A 362 8.06 -7.22 -8.91
C ALA A 362 7.07 -6.30 -9.64
N LEU A 363 7.05 -5.02 -9.24
CA LEU A 363 6.15 -4.00 -9.80
C LEU A 363 6.41 -3.69 -11.27
N ALA A 364 7.67 -3.67 -11.73
CA ALA A 364 8.01 -3.33 -13.11
C ALA A 364 7.31 -4.22 -14.16
N SER A 365 6.87 -5.42 -13.77
CA SER A 365 6.08 -6.34 -14.62
C SER A 365 4.56 -6.15 -14.55
N LYS A 366 4.05 -5.27 -13.68
CA LYS A 366 2.62 -5.12 -13.37
C LYS A 366 2.04 -3.83 -13.95
N ILE A 367 0.74 -3.85 -14.21
CA ILE A 367 -0.06 -2.64 -14.27
C ILE A 367 -0.38 -2.24 -12.83
N LEU A 368 0.15 -1.08 -12.40
CA LEU A 368 -0.07 -0.53 -11.08
C LEU A 368 -1.41 0.22 -11.07
N ILE A 369 -2.41 -0.32 -10.39
CA ILE A 369 -3.73 0.33 -10.22
C ILE A 369 -3.76 0.93 -8.82
N VAL A 370 -3.68 2.25 -8.70
CA VAL A 370 -3.79 2.95 -7.41
C VAL A 370 -5.21 3.46 -7.23
N ASP A 371 -5.88 2.98 -6.18
CA ASP A 371 -7.26 3.38 -5.87
C ASP A 371 -7.32 4.56 -4.89
N GLU A 372 -8.35 5.38 -5.02
CA GLU A 372 -8.63 6.57 -4.21
C GLU A 372 -7.41 7.49 -3.96
N VAL A 373 -6.72 7.88 -5.04
CA VAL A 373 -5.45 8.68 -5.01
C VAL A 373 -5.53 9.99 -4.22
N HIS A 374 -6.73 10.54 -4.02
CA HIS A 374 -6.95 11.72 -3.16
C HIS A 374 -6.57 11.50 -1.69
N GLU A 375 -6.69 10.27 -1.16
CA GLU A 375 -6.20 9.88 0.18
C GLU A 375 -4.66 9.92 0.29
N LEU A 376 -3.96 10.03 -0.84
CA LEU A 376 -2.50 10.11 -0.94
C LEU A 376 -2.03 11.55 -1.20
N GLY A 377 -2.93 12.53 -1.06
CA GLY A 377 -2.66 13.94 -1.32
C GLY A 377 -1.81 14.67 -0.28
N ASN A 378 -1.50 14.06 0.87
CA ASN A 378 -0.59 14.71 1.83
C ASN A 378 0.82 14.89 1.22
N PRO A 379 1.55 15.96 1.56
CA PRO A 379 2.80 16.33 0.90
C PRO A 379 3.88 15.24 0.89
N TYR A 380 3.94 14.43 1.94
CA TYR A 380 4.85 13.28 2.03
C TYR A 380 4.46 12.16 1.04
N LEU A 381 3.24 11.63 1.13
CA LEU A 381 2.74 10.55 0.26
C LEU A 381 2.68 10.95 -1.21
N ALA A 382 2.31 12.20 -1.52
CA ALA A 382 2.30 12.70 -2.88
C ALA A 382 3.72 12.66 -3.51
N THR A 383 4.74 13.03 -2.72
CA THR A 383 6.15 12.98 -3.14
C THR A 383 6.66 11.54 -3.30
N GLU A 384 6.25 10.61 -2.42
CA GLU A 384 6.56 9.18 -2.59
C GLU A 384 5.87 8.59 -3.83
N LEU A 385 4.60 8.92 -4.08
CA LEU A 385 3.81 8.43 -5.22
C LEU A 385 4.36 8.94 -6.56
N GLU A 386 4.75 10.21 -6.65
CA GLU A 386 5.46 10.76 -7.81
C GLU A 386 6.76 9.99 -8.09
N THR A 387 7.53 9.69 -7.05
CA THR A 387 8.78 8.93 -7.15
C THR A 387 8.52 7.49 -7.60
N LEU A 388 7.48 6.85 -7.07
CA LEU A 388 7.02 5.52 -7.47
C LEU A 388 6.58 5.49 -8.94
N LEU A 389 5.76 6.44 -9.39
CA LEU A 389 5.32 6.52 -10.79
C LEU A 389 6.49 6.76 -11.75
N ARG A 390 7.44 7.64 -11.38
CA ARG A 390 8.67 7.86 -12.16
C ARG A 390 9.49 6.58 -12.30
N LEU A 391 9.78 5.90 -11.19
CA LEU A 391 10.53 4.64 -11.20
C LEU A 391 9.83 3.51 -11.96
N HIS A 392 8.50 3.41 -11.81
CA HIS A 392 7.68 2.42 -12.49
C HIS A 392 7.72 2.62 -14.01
N ALA A 393 7.54 3.85 -14.47
CA ALA A 393 7.65 4.21 -15.88
C ALA A 393 9.06 3.96 -16.45
N MET A 394 10.12 4.29 -15.70
CA MET A 394 11.51 3.97 -16.06
C MET A 394 11.77 2.46 -16.20
N GLY A 395 11.06 1.64 -15.42
CA GLY A 395 11.09 0.19 -15.51
C GLY A 395 10.35 -0.40 -16.71
N GLY A 396 9.61 0.41 -17.46
CA GLY A 396 8.68 -0.02 -18.52
C GLY A 396 7.24 -0.26 -18.05
N GLY A 397 6.96 -0.06 -16.75
CA GLY A 397 5.68 -0.33 -16.13
C GLY A 397 4.60 0.70 -16.47
N SER A 398 3.35 0.24 -16.54
CA SER A 398 2.17 1.09 -16.81
C SER A 398 1.27 1.22 -15.58
N ALA A 399 0.48 2.29 -15.49
CA ALA A 399 -0.31 2.59 -14.30
C ALA A 399 -1.72 3.11 -14.62
N ILE A 400 -2.65 2.90 -13.68
CA ILE A 400 -4.00 3.46 -13.69
C ILE A 400 -4.25 4.10 -12.32
N LEU A 401 -4.64 5.36 -12.31
CA LEU A 401 -4.99 6.11 -11.11
C LEU A 401 -6.51 6.29 -11.04
N LEU A 402 -7.12 5.87 -9.94
CA LEU A 402 -8.54 6.09 -9.67
C LEU A 402 -8.71 7.15 -8.58
N THR A 403 -9.68 8.04 -8.78
CA THR A 403 -10.00 9.06 -7.77
C THR A 403 -11.42 9.59 -7.93
N ALA A 404 -12.01 10.09 -6.85
CA ALA A 404 -13.22 10.90 -6.92
C ALA A 404 -12.92 12.39 -7.13
N THR A 405 -11.79 12.88 -6.59
CA THR A 405 -11.52 14.30 -6.37
C THR A 405 -10.01 14.55 -6.36
N LEU A 406 -9.41 14.92 -7.50
CA LEU A 406 -7.97 15.15 -7.61
C LEU A 406 -7.71 16.56 -8.15
N PRO A 407 -7.12 17.49 -7.36
CA PRO A 407 -6.82 18.85 -7.82
C PRO A 407 -6.00 18.87 -9.12
N LEU A 408 -6.24 19.88 -9.96
CA LEU A 408 -5.59 19.96 -11.29
C LEU A 408 -4.06 19.97 -11.20
N GLU A 409 -3.49 20.70 -10.23
CA GLU A 409 -2.04 20.74 -9.99
C GLU A 409 -1.50 19.34 -9.61
N GLN A 410 -2.17 18.61 -8.72
CA GLN A 410 -1.75 17.26 -8.32
C GLN A 410 -1.83 16.28 -9.51
N ARG A 411 -2.86 16.40 -10.35
CA ARG A 411 -2.97 15.64 -11.62
C ARG A 411 -1.81 15.94 -12.56
N ALA A 412 -1.42 17.21 -12.70
CA ALA A 412 -0.29 17.64 -13.50
C ALA A 412 1.04 17.09 -12.95
N ARG A 413 1.28 17.16 -11.64
CA ARG A 413 2.49 16.62 -10.99
C ARG A 413 2.64 15.11 -11.17
N LEU A 414 1.59 14.33 -10.91
CA LEU A 414 1.59 12.87 -11.10
C LEU A 414 1.83 12.48 -12.57
N SER A 415 1.19 13.21 -13.49
CA SER A 415 1.38 13.03 -14.94
C SER A 415 2.81 13.36 -15.39
N ARG A 416 3.39 14.45 -14.87
CA ARG A 416 4.77 14.87 -15.14
C ARG A 416 5.78 13.82 -14.68
N ALA A 417 5.64 13.35 -13.44
CA ALA A 417 6.55 12.34 -12.88
C ALA A 417 6.57 11.04 -13.71
N PHE A 418 5.40 10.61 -14.21
CA PHE A 418 5.30 9.44 -15.08
C PHE A 418 5.88 9.69 -16.49
N GLU A 419 5.55 10.80 -17.15
CA GLU A 419 6.09 11.10 -18.49
C GLU A 419 7.62 11.27 -18.47
N GLU A 420 8.17 11.96 -17.46
CA GLU A 420 9.62 12.05 -17.22
C GLU A 420 10.25 10.66 -17.06
N GLY A 421 9.63 9.79 -16.25
CA GLY A 421 10.11 8.43 -16.05
C GLY A 421 10.05 7.57 -17.32
N ALA A 422 9.04 7.80 -18.17
CA ALA A 422 8.92 7.17 -19.48
C ALA A 422 9.85 7.79 -20.55
N GLY A 423 10.70 8.76 -20.20
CA GLY A 423 11.60 9.44 -21.14
C GLY A 423 10.90 10.38 -22.13
N ARG A 424 9.72 10.89 -21.78
CA ARG A 424 8.88 11.74 -22.65
C ARG A 424 8.75 13.16 -22.13
N ALA A 425 8.51 14.10 -23.04
CA ALA A 425 8.18 15.46 -22.67
C ALA A 425 6.78 15.51 -22.05
N PHE A 426 6.68 16.10 -20.84
CA PHE A 426 5.40 16.35 -20.20
C PHE A 426 4.59 17.41 -20.98
N VAL A 427 3.31 17.14 -21.18
CA VAL A 427 2.33 18.08 -21.73
C VAL A 427 1.30 18.33 -20.64
N GLU A 428 1.12 19.58 -20.25
CA GLU A 428 0.25 19.98 -19.15
C GLU A 428 -1.23 19.95 -19.57
N ASP A 429 -2.09 19.48 -18.66
CA ASP A 429 -3.53 19.34 -18.88
C ASP A 429 -4.31 19.92 -17.69
N MET A 430 -4.64 21.21 -17.78
CA MET A 430 -5.44 21.95 -16.80
C MET A 430 -6.93 22.00 -17.18
N ASP A 431 -7.42 21.13 -18.06
CA ASP A 431 -8.84 21.08 -18.42
C ASP A 431 -9.68 20.65 -17.19
N PRO A 432 -10.61 21.49 -16.70
CA PRO A 432 -11.37 21.21 -15.49
C PRO A 432 -12.48 20.16 -15.67
N ALA A 433 -12.72 19.66 -16.88
CA ALA A 433 -13.83 18.74 -17.16
C ALA A 433 -13.88 17.54 -16.20
N TYR A 434 -15.10 17.18 -15.81
CA TYR A 434 -15.39 16.10 -14.89
C TYR A 434 -16.78 15.51 -15.19
N PRO A 435 -16.97 14.17 -15.26
CA PRO A 435 -15.94 13.13 -15.14
C PRO A 435 -14.89 13.17 -16.27
N VAL A 436 -13.73 12.54 -16.06
CA VAL A 436 -12.67 12.45 -17.08
C VAL A 436 -11.92 11.13 -17.01
N LEU A 437 -11.65 10.56 -18.19
CA LEU A 437 -10.61 9.54 -18.38
C LEU A 437 -9.53 10.15 -19.28
N SER A 438 -8.32 10.34 -18.77
CA SER A 438 -7.19 10.93 -19.51
C SER A 438 -5.98 10.00 -19.53
N ILE A 439 -5.24 10.04 -20.65
CA ILE A 439 -3.90 9.48 -20.80
C ILE A 439 -2.98 10.67 -21.09
N PRO A 440 -2.05 11.05 -20.19
CA PRO A 440 -1.16 12.18 -20.39
C PRO A 440 -0.41 12.09 -21.73
N GLY A 441 -0.33 13.22 -22.44
CA GLY A 441 0.26 13.30 -23.78
C GLY A 441 -0.44 12.44 -24.85
N GLY A 442 -1.67 11.97 -24.61
CA GLY A 442 -2.42 11.07 -25.49
C GLY A 442 -3.90 11.39 -25.57
N ALA A 443 -4.73 10.36 -25.59
CA ALA A 443 -6.19 10.51 -25.68
C ALA A 443 -6.81 10.92 -24.34
N ALA A 444 -7.90 11.70 -24.39
CA ALA A 444 -8.74 11.99 -23.25
C ALA A 444 -10.22 11.95 -23.64
N LYS A 445 -11.06 11.43 -22.74
CA LYS A 445 -12.51 11.43 -22.82
C LYS A 445 -13.04 12.29 -21.68
N ARG A 446 -13.60 13.45 -22.04
CA ARG A 446 -14.14 14.47 -21.11
C ARG A 446 -15.66 14.69 -21.25
N SER A 447 -16.21 14.39 -22.43
CA SER A 447 -17.66 14.42 -22.65
C SER A 447 -18.28 13.08 -22.27
N PHE A 448 -18.97 13.07 -21.13
CA PHE A 448 -19.87 12.03 -20.68
C PHE A 448 -21.32 12.54 -20.74
N PRO A 449 -22.33 11.68 -20.81
CA PRO A 449 -23.72 12.12 -20.71
C PRO A 449 -23.98 12.75 -19.34
N ASP A 450 -24.76 13.84 -19.30
CA ASP A 450 -25.24 14.47 -18.06
C ASP A 450 -26.27 13.57 -17.35
N THR A 451 -25.81 12.45 -16.79
CA THR A 451 -26.60 11.63 -15.88
C THR A 451 -26.66 12.33 -14.53
N VAL A 452 -27.69 13.18 -14.36
CA VAL A 452 -28.06 13.72 -13.05
C VAL A 452 -28.17 12.55 -12.06
N SER A 453 -27.43 12.63 -10.96
CA SER A 453 -27.40 11.55 -9.96
C SER A 453 -28.83 11.19 -9.53
N PRO A 454 -29.23 9.90 -9.47
CA PRO A 454 -30.61 9.51 -9.17
C PRO A 454 -31.16 9.99 -7.81
N LYS A 455 -30.29 10.43 -6.90
CA LYS A 455 -30.65 11.04 -5.60
C LYS A 455 -30.83 12.56 -5.64
N GLY A 456 -30.52 13.21 -6.77
CA GLY A 456 -30.47 14.67 -6.90
C GLY A 456 -29.25 15.30 -6.21
N PRO A 457 -29.20 16.64 -6.13
CA PRO A 457 -28.16 17.35 -5.39
C PRO A 457 -28.29 17.08 -3.88
N VAL A 458 -27.17 16.93 -3.19
CA VAL A 458 -27.14 16.78 -1.73
C VAL A 458 -27.12 18.18 -1.12
N LYS A 459 -28.17 18.57 -0.39
CA LYS A 459 -28.22 19.88 0.28
C LYS A 459 -27.26 19.92 1.45
N ILE A 460 -26.70 21.09 1.73
CA ILE A 460 -25.83 21.35 2.88
C ILE A 460 -26.61 22.14 3.93
N ALA A 461 -26.47 21.73 5.19
CA ALA A 461 -26.97 22.48 6.34
C ALA A 461 -25.87 22.60 7.40
N ARG A 462 -25.64 23.80 7.94
CA ARG A 462 -24.74 23.98 9.10
C ARG A 462 -25.49 23.65 10.39
N LEU A 463 -24.83 22.93 11.29
CA LEU A 463 -25.23 22.80 12.70
C LEU A 463 -24.20 23.54 13.55
N GLY A 464 -24.66 24.42 14.44
CA GLY A 464 -23.80 25.26 15.28
C GLY A 464 -23.26 24.57 16.52
N SER A 465 -23.84 23.44 16.90
CA SER A 465 -23.51 22.72 18.14
C SER A 465 -23.63 21.20 18.00
N ILE A 466 -23.03 20.49 18.95
CA ILE A 466 -23.20 19.04 19.12
C ILE A 466 -24.66 18.71 19.49
N ASP A 467 -25.30 19.54 20.34
CA ASP A 467 -26.67 19.31 20.79
C ASP A 467 -27.70 19.37 19.64
N GLU A 468 -27.50 20.26 18.66
CA GLU A 468 -28.29 20.28 17.42
C GLU A 468 -28.16 18.96 16.64
N GLY A 469 -26.96 18.38 16.57
CA GLY A 469 -26.71 17.07 15.95
C GLY A 469 -27.40 15.92 16.68
N VAL A 470 -27.36 15.91 18.01
CA VAL A 470 -28.07 14.95 18.87
C VAL A 470 -29.59 15.05 18.65
N ALA A 471 -30.14 16.27 18.70
CA ALA A 471 -31.57 16.52 18.52
C ALA A 471 -32.08 16.09 17.14
N LEU A 472 -31.34 16.41 16.07
CA LEU A 472 -31.64 16.02 14.70
C LEU A 472 -31.67 14.49 14.54
N ILE A 473 -30.65 13.78 15.06
CA ILE A 473 -30.58 12.32 14.97
C ILE A 473 -31.69 11.67 15.81
N ALA A 474 -32.03 12.22 16.98
CA ALA A 474 -33.15 11.73 17.78
C ALA A 474 -34.49 11.86 17.03
N GLN A 475 -34.75 12.99 16.39
CA GLN A 475 -35.96 13.22 15.60
C GLN A 475 -36.02 12.34 14.33
N ALA A 476 -34.91 12.21 13.61
CA ALA A 476 -34.84 11.41 12.39
C ALA A 476 -34.94 9.90 12.68
N SER A 477 -34.24 9.41 13.71
CA SER A 477 -34.32 8.00 14.11
C SER A 477 -35.73 7.64 14.62
N ALA A 478 -36.41 8.53 15.35
CA ALA A 478 -37.80 8.33 15.77
C ALA A 478 -38.78 8.20 14.59
N SER A 479 -38.54 8.87 13.46
CA SER A 479 -39.34 8.74 12.23
C SER A 479 -38.91 7.57 11.32
N GLY A 480 -38.00 6.71 11.80
CA GLY A 480 -37.60 5.47 11.12
C GLY A 480 -36.44 5.64 10.14
N ALA A 481 -35.67 6.74 10.21
CA ALA A 481 -34.54 7.04 9.32
C ALA A 481 -33.24 6.37 9.77
N ALA A 482 -32.53 5.77 8.82
CA ALA A 482 -31.15 5.31 9.04
C ALA A 482 -30.23 6.53 9.18
N CYS A 483 -29.68 6.73 10.37
CA CYS A 483 -28.88 7.92 10.69
C CYS A 483 -27.41 7.54 10.90
N VAL A 484 -26.51 8.43 10.46
CA VAL A 484 -25.08 8.34 10.74
C VAL A 484 -24.55 9.66 11.26
N TRP A 485 -23.63 9.61 12.23
CA TRP A 485 -22.76 10.73 12.59
C TRP A 485 -21.30 10.37 12.33
N VAL A 486 -20.63 11.07 11.41
CA VAL A 486 -19.19 10.93 11.19
C VAL A 486 -18.44 11.98 12.03
N ARG A 487 -17.66 11.52 13.02
CA ARG A 487 -16.84 12.37 13.91
C ARG A 487 -15.36 12.25 13.54
N ASN A 488 -14.61 13.34 13.56
CA ASN A 488 -13.21 13.31 13.13
C ASN A 488 -12.28 12.63 14.16
N ALA A 489 -12.61 12.67 15.45
CA ALA A 489 -11.83 12.07 16.52
C ALA A 489 -12.58 10.93 17.23
N VAL A 490 -11.84 9.87 17.61
CA VAL A 490 -12.40 8.67 18.24
C VAL A 490 -13.10 8.96 19.57
N ASP A 491 -12.51 9.81 20.41
CA ASP A 491 -13.13 10.16 21.69
C ASP A 491 -14.37 11.05 21.51
N ASP A 492 -14.37 11.91 20.48
CA ASP A 492 -15.53 12.73 20.12
C ASP A 492 -16.67 11.85 19.54
N ALA A 493 -16.34 10.70 18.94
CA ALA A 493 -17.30 9.67 18.54
C ALA A 493 -17.93 8.95 19.75
N ILE A 494 -17.11 8.57 20.73
CA ILE A 494 -17.58 7.96 21.98
C ILE A 494 -18.51 8.93 22.73
N ALA A 495 -18.10 10.19 22.89
CA ALA A 495 -18.91 11.22 23.54
C ALA A 495 -20.26 11.46 22.82
N SER A 496 -20.29 11.44 21.48
CA SER A 496 -21.54 11.54 20.72
C SER A 496 -22.46 10.33 20.93
N VAL A 497 -21.92 9.11 21.09
CA VAL A 497 -22.72 7.92 21.42
C VAL A 497 -23.30 8.04 22.84
N GLU A 498 -22.53 8.53 23.80
CA GLU A 498 -23.00 8.75 25.18
C GLU A 498 -24.10 9.83 25.23
N ALA A 499 -23.95 10.93 24.48
CA ALA A 499 -24.97 11.97 24.36
C ALA A 499 -26.26 11.48 23.68
N LEU A 500 -26.16 10.68 22.60
CA LEU A 500 -27.31 10.04 21.96
C LEU A 500 -28.04 9.09 22.92
N ARG A 501 -27.30 8.29 23.68
CA ARG A 501 -27.88 7.39 24.70
C ARG A 501 -28.58 8.16 25.82
N ALA A 502 -28.01 9.28 26.28
CA ALA A 502 -28.66 10.17 27.24
C ALA A 502 -29.96 10.78 26.68
N ALA A 503 -30.03 11.04 25.37
CA ALA A 503 -31.25 11.44 24.65
C ALA A 503 -32.22 10.27 24.33
N GLY A 504 -31.98 9.06 24.82
CA GLY A 504 -32.84 7.89 24.60
C GLY A 504 -32.68 7.21 23.23
N VAL A 505 -31.61 7.54 22.50
CA VAL A 505 -31.27 6.99 21.19
C VAL A 505 -30.19 5.91 21.36
N GLU A 506 -30.51 4.67 20.97
CA GLU A 506 -29.49 3.64 20.84
C GLU A 506 -28.66 3.87 19.58
N ALA A 507 -27.36 4.05 19.77
CA ALA A 507 -26.37 4.21 18.71
C ALA A 507 -25.26 3.16 18.81
N ASP A 508 -24.97 2.54 17.66
CA ASP A 508 -23.78 1.73 17.42
C ASP A 508 -22.54 2.64 17.24
N LEU A 509 -21.33 2.09 17.41
CA LEU A 509 -20.07 2.81 17.26
C LEU A 509 -19.10 2.05 16.35
N LEU A 510 -18.43 2.74 15.41
CA LEU A 510 -17.42 2.18 14.52
C LEU A 510 -16.16 3.07 14.43
N HIS A 511 -15.01 2.55 14.83
CA HIS A 511 -13.73 3.28 14.78
C HIS A 511 -12.53 2.33 14.81
N ALA A 512 -11.30 2.86 14.76
CA ALA A 512 -10.09 2.03 14.70
C ALA A 512 -9.66 1.38 16.04
N ARG A 513 -9.96 1.98 17.21
CA ARG A 513 -9.45 1.54 18.53
C ARG A 513 -10.19 0.33 19.14
N TYR A 514 -10.42 -0.73 18.38
CA TYR A 514 -10.93 -2.01 18.88
C TYR A 514 -9.87 -3.11 18.76
N ALA A 515 -9.98 -4.15 19.59
CA ALA A 515 -9.34 -5.43 19.29
C ALA A 515 -9.85 -5.93 17.92
N PHE A 516 -8.98 -6.57 17.14
CA PHE A 516 -9.29 -6.86 15.74
C PHE A 516 -10.52 -7.76 15.54
N ALA A 517 -10.79 -8.69 16.47
CA ALA A 517 -12.02 -9.49 16.47
C ALA A 517 -13.30 -8.66 16.74
N ASP A 518 -13.26 -7.77 17.73
CA ASP A 518 -14.38 -6.87 18.03
C ASP A 518 -14.65 -5.93 16.86
N ARG A 519 -13.59 -5.40 16.23
CA ARG A 519 -13.70 -4.61 15.02
C ARG A 519 -14.40 -5.36 13.89
N LYS A 520 -13.97 -6.60 13.58
CA LYS A 520 -14.61 -7.45 12.56
C LYS A 520 -16.10 -7.69 12.86
N ARG A 521 -16.45 -7.97 14.12
CA ARG A 521 -17.85 -8.15 14.57
C ARG A 521 -18.69 -6.89 14.33
N ILE A 522 -18.16 -5.72 14.69
CA ILE A 522 -18.83 -4.43 14.54
C ILE A 522 -18.99 -4.04 13.07
N GLU A 523 -17.94 -4.19 12.25
CA GLU A 523 -18.00 -3.92 10.80
C GLU A 523 -19.03 -4.84 10.10
N ALA A 524 -19.11 -6.12 10.49
CA ALA A 524 -20.12 -7.05 9.99
C ALA A 524 -21.55 -6.66 10.41
N ALA A 525 -21.75 -6.25 11.68
CA ALA A 525 -23.04 -5.77 12.17
C ALA A 525 -23.50 -4.49 11.46
N ALA A 526 -22.58 -3.54 11.24
CA ALA A 526 -22.84 -2.32 10.48
C ALA A 526 -23.21 -2.62 9.02
N LEU A 527 -22.55 -3.60 8.38
CA LEU A 527 -22.91 -4.04 7.01
C LEU A 527 -24.29 -4.72 6.97
N ALA A 528 -24.63 -5.55 7.94
CA ALA A 528 -25.96 -6.16 8.06
C ALA A 528 -27.07 -5.12 8.38
N ALA A 529 -26.72 -3.98 8.97
CA ALA A 529 -27.66 -2.89 9.26
C ALA A 529 -27.84 -1.92 8.08
N PHE A 530 -26.75 -1.46 7.46
CA PHE A 530 -26.73 -0.33 6.53
C PHE A 530 -26.30 -0.66 5.09
N GLY A 531 -25.85 -1.89 4.83
CA GLY A 531 -25.50 -2.39 3.49
C GLY A 531 -26.72 -2.60 2.57
N PRO A 532 -26.56 -3.06 1.32
CA PRO A 532 -27.64 -3.13 0.32
C PRO A 532 -28.94 -3.80 0.81
N GLU A 533 -28.84 -4.96 1.45
CA GLU A 533 -29.96 -5.72 2.02
C GLU A 533 -30.25 -5.34 3.50
N GLY A 534 -29.67 -4.24 3.99
CA GLY A 534 -29.54 -3.93 5.40
C GLY A 534 -30.86 -3.67 6.13
N GLY A 535 -31.04 -4.35 7.28
CA GLY A 535 -32.15 -4.15 8.20
C GLY A 535 -32.00 -2.84 8.98
N ARG A 536 -32.33 -1.72 8.33
CA ARG A 536 -32.12 -0.33 8.80
C ARG A 536 -33.07 0.16 9.90
N ARG A 537 -34.10 -0.61 10.22
CA ARG A 537 -35.04 -0.33 11.33
C ARG A 537 -34.88 -1.34 12.45
N ARG A 538 -35.28 -0.92 13.63
CA ARG A 538 -35.41 -1.72 14.85
C ARG A 538 -36.81 -2.35 14.92
N ASN A 539 -37.00 -3.31 15.82
CA ASN A 539 -38.28 -4.00 16.00
C ASN A 539 -39.41 -3.07 16.50
N ASP A 540 -39.06 -1.93 17.12
CA ASP A 540 -39.99 -0.88 17.54
C ASP A 540 -40.31 0.15 16.44
N GLY A 541 -39.82 -0.08 15.21
CA GLY A 541 -40.04 0.79 14.06
C GLY A 541 -39.06 1.96 13.93
N ARG A 542 -38.28 2.28 14.97
CA ARG A 542 -37.27 3.34 14.93
C ARG A 542 -36.13 2.99 13.98
N GLY A 543 -35.50 4.00 13.40
CA GLY A 543 -34.33 3.87 12.55
C GLY A 543 -33.09 3.51 13.37
N LYS A 544 -32.16 2.75 12.79
CA LYS A 544 -30.86 2.49 13.40
C LYS A 544 -29.95 3.71 13.26
N VAL A 545 -29.11 3.91 14.27
CA VAL A 545 -28.15 5.01 14.36
C VAL A 545 -26.76 4.43 14.55
N ILE A 546 -25.79 4.96 13.82
CA ILE A 546 -24.37 4.64 14.02
C ILE A 546 -23.54 5.92 14.10
N VAL A 547 -22.66 6.01 15.08
CA VAL A 547 -21.58 6.99 15.11
C VAL A 547 -20.33 6.31 14.59
N SER A 548 -19.56 6.99 13.74
CA SER A 548 -18.33 6.44 13.20
C SER A 548 -17.26 7.52 13.07
N THR A 549 -16.00 7.10 12.93
CA THR A 549 -14.95 7.98 12.39
C THR A 549 -14.77 7.76 10.88
N GLN A 550 -13.68 8.28 10.30
CA GLN A 550 -13.32 8.17 8.88
C GLN A 550 -13.32 6.74 8.31
N VAL A 551 -13.33 5.71 9.18
CA VAL A 551 -13.49 4.30 8.78
C VAL A 551 -14.71 4.10 7.86
N LEU A 552 -15.78 4.89 8.04
CA LEU A 552 -17.01 4.84 7.22
C LEU A 552 -16.81 5.32 5.78
N GLU A 553 -15.78 6.12 5.53
CA GLU A 553 -15.47 6.67 4.21
C GLU A 553 -14.84 5.60 3.31
N MET A 554 -14.11 4.64 3.89
CA MET A 554 -13.23 3.72 3.18
C MET A 554 -13.93 2.47 2.61
N SER A 555 -14.39 2.55 1.35
CA SER A 555 -14.89 1.43 0.52
C SER A 555 -16.00 0.53 1.11
N LEU A 556 -16.71 1.00 2.13
CA LEU A 556 -17.87 0.32 2.72
C LEU A 556 -19.17 0.76 2.02
N ASP A 557 -19.98 -0.20 1.60
CA ASP A 557 -21.16 0.02 0.76
C ASP A 557 -22.44 0.32 1.58
N TYR A 558 -22.39 1.40 2.36
CA TYR A 558 -23.49 1.82 3.24
C TYR A 558 -24.44 2.84 2.57
N ASP A 559 -25.73 2.77 2.91
CA ASP A 559 -26.76 3.74 2.52
C ASP A 559 -27.52 4.24 3.75
N PHE A 560 -27.40 5.55 4.00
CA PHE A 560 -28.08 6.29 5.06
C PHE A 560 -29.11 7.27 4.51
N ASP A 561 -30.11 7.60 5.34
CA ASP A 561 -31.16 8.56 5.04
C ASP A 561 -30.80 9.97 5.52
N VAL A 562 -30.19 10.07 6.72
CA VAL A 562 -29.72 11.31 7.34
C VAL A 562 -28.25 11.15 7.74
N MET A 563 -27.44 12.17 7.46
CA MET A 563 -26.04 12.23 7.84
C MET A 563 -25.75 13.52 8.57
N VAL A 564 -25.11 13.38 9.73
CA VAL A 564 -24.37 14.43 10.42
C VAL A 564 -22.88 14.14 10.23
N SER A 565 -22.09 15.18 10.02
CA SER A 565 -20.64 15.11 9.85
C SER A 565 -20.00 16.24 10.61
N ASP A 566 -18.84 15.98 11.20
CA ASP A 566 -17.89 17.04 11.50
C ASP A 566 -17.44 17.71 10.20
N LEU A 567 -17.19 19.01 10.24
CA LEU A 567 -16.38 19.71 9.22
C LEU A 567 -15.06 18.96 9.01
N ALA A 568 -14.68 18.76 7.76
CA ALA A 568 -13.50 18.02 7.34
C ALA A 568 -13.08 18.55 5.95
N PRO A 569 -11.92 18.16 5.39
CA PRO A 569 -11.58 18.35 3.98
C PRO A 569 -12.75 18.16 3.02
N VAL A 570 -12.85 19.02 2.01
CA VAL A 570 -13.96 19.00 1.03
C VAL A 570 -14.09 17.64 0.32
N ALA A 571 -12.97 16.97 0.03
CA ALA A 571 -12.95 15.62 -0.54
C ALA A 571 -13.58 14.58 0.40
N ALA A 572 -13.27 14.63 1.71
CA ALA A 572 -13.85 13.76 2.73
C ALA A 572 -15.36 14.00 2.88
N LEU A 573 -15.81 15.26 2.87
CA LEU A 573 -17.25 15.58 2.91
C LEU A 573 -17.99 15.08 1.66
N ILE A 574 -17.39 15.15 0.47
CA ILE A 574 -17.93 14.55 -0.76
C ILE A 574 -18.01 13.02 -0.65
N GLN A 575 -16.98 12.35 -0.13
CA GLN A 575 -16.99 10.90 0.13
C GLN A 575 -18.08 10.49 1.12
N ARG A 576 -18.22 11.22 2.23
CA ARG A 576 -19.30 11.05 3.22
C ARG A 576 -20.68 11.22 2.56
N ALA A 577 -20.89 12.30 1.81
CA ALA A 577 -22.11 12.53 1.02
C ALA A 577 -22.39 11.42 -0.03
N GLY A 578 -21.37 10.70 -0.50
CA GLY A 578 -21.48 9.50 -1.33
C GLY A 578 -22.15 8.28 -0.65
N ARG A 579 -22.37 8.33 0.68
CA ARG A 579 -23.11 7.32 1.45
C ARG A 579 -24.55 7.76 1.80
N LEU A 580 -24.88 9.05 1.63
CA LEU A 580 -26.28 9.50 1.62
C LEU A 580 -26.98 8.98 0.36
N TRP A 581 -28.13 8.34 0.57
CA TRP A 581 -29.05 7.93 -0.49
C TRP A 581 -28.38 7.10 -1.60
N ARG A 582 -27.45 6.23 -1.21
CA ARG A 582 -26.54 5.55 -2.15
C ARG A 582 -27.22 4.53 -3.06
N HIS A 583 -28.20 3.77 -2.57
CA HIS A 583 -28.82 2.64 -3.26
C HIS A 583 -30.19 3.01 -3.87
N MET A 584 -30.29 4.11 -4.60
CA MET A 584 -31.57 4.65 -5.13
C MET A 584 -32.42 3.65 -5.93
N VAL A 585 -31.81 2.70 -6.64
CA VAL A 585 -32.55 1.65 -7.38
C VAL A 585 -33.32 0.72 -6.43
N ARG A 586 -32.78 0.45 -5.23
CA ARG A 586 -33.38 -0.39 -4.19
C ARG A 586 -34.25 0.43 -3.22
N ARG A 587 -33.87 1.69 -2.98
CA ARG A 587 -34.48 2.63 -2.03
C ARG A 587 -34.74 3.98 -2.72
N PRO A 588 -35.76 4.06 -3.61
CA PRO A 588 -36.11 5.31 -4.30
C PRO A 588 -36.63 6.36 -3.31
N ALA A 589 -36.60 7.63 -3.71
CA ALA A 589 -36.92 8.78 -2.85
C ALA A 589 -38.27 8.64 -2.12
N ALA A 590 -39.31 8.19 -2.83
CA ALA A 590 -40.66 8.00 -2.27
C ALA A 590 -40.74 6.92 -1.17
N GLY A 591 -39.75 6.04 -1.05
CA GLY A 591 -39.66 5.03 0.00
C GLY A 591 -38.77 5.44 1.18
N ARG A 592 -38.29 6.68 1.22
CA ARG A 592 -37.40 7.18 2.29
C ARG A 592 -38.19 7.98 3.33
N PRO A 593 -37.77 7.94 4.61
CA PRO A 593 -38.45 8.65 5.71
C PRO A 593 -38.15 10.15 5.74
N VAL A 594 -37.24 10.64 4.90
CA VAL A 594 -36.92 12.07 4.74
C VAL A 594 -37.03 12.46 3.25
N PRO A 595 -37.38 13.71 2.92
CA PRO A 595 -37.77 14.08 1.55
C PRO A 595 -36.60 14.35 0.60
N ALA A 596 -35.39 14.60 1.13
CA ALA A 596 -34.19 14.91 0.34
C ALA A 596 -32.91 14.44 1.08
N PRO A 597 -31.81 14.16 0.35
CA PRO A 597 -30.51 13.95 0.98
C PRO A 597 -29.93 15.28 1.47
N VAL A 598 -29.64 15.35 2.78
CA VAL A 598 -29.01 16.52 3.41
C VAL A 598 -27.78 16.09 4.19
N LEU A 599 -26.63 16.69 3.89
CA LEU A 599 -25.41 16.60 4.68
C LEU A 599 -25.43 17.73 5.71
N HIS A 600 -25.58 17.37 6.98
CA HIS A 600 -25.54 18.32 8.09
C HIS A 600 -24.11 18.39 8.62
N VAL A 601 -23.47 19.56 8.53
CA VAL A 601 -22.07 19.76 8.91
C VAL A 601 -22.01 20.54 10.23
N VAL A 602 -21.45 19.90 11.26
CA VAL A 602 -21.18 20.48 12.57
C VAL A 602 -19.95 21.38 12.45
N ALA A 603 -20.20 22.70 12.42
CA ALA A 603 -19.19 23.73 12.22
C ALA A 603 -19.61 25.05 12.87
N PRO A 604 -18.68 25.86 13.40
CA PRO A 604 -18.94 27.24 13.72
C PRO A 604 -19.21 28.07 12.45
N ASP A 605 -19.62 29.32 12.63
CA ASP A 605 -19.94 30.24 11.54
C ASP A 605 -18.65 30.69 10.82
N PRO A 606 -18.44 30.42 9.51
CA PRO A 606 -17.21 30.80 8.80
C PRO A 606 -17.03 32.31 8.66
N ASP A 607 -18.13 33.08 8.72
CA ASP A 607 -18.14 34.55 8.74
C ASP A 607 -17.56 35.13 10.05
N ARG A 608 -17.29 34.30 11.06
CA ARG A 608 -16.83 34.72 12.40
C ARG A 608 -15.62 33.93 12.93
N PRO A 609 -14.49 33.85 12.21
CA PRO A 609 -13.28 33.19 12.70
C PRO A 609 -12.52 34.14 13.64
N ALA A 610 -12.87 34.10 14.92
CA ALA A 610 -12.29 34.98 15.94
C ALA A 610 -10.78 34.80 16.11
N ASP A 611 -10.32 33.54 16.15
CA ASP A 611 -8.92 33.16 16.27
C ASP A 611 -8.68 31.73 15.70
N THR A 612 -7.47 31.20 15.90
CA THR A 612 -7.07 29.85 15.48
C THR A 612 -7.72 28.71 16.26
N ARG A 613 -8.59 29.00 17.23
CA ARG A 613 -9.42 28.01 17.95
C ARG A 613 -10.85 27.94 17.43
N TRP A 614 -11.24 28.76 16.44
CA TRP A 614 -12.57 28.80 15.81
C TRP A 614 -13.27 27.44 15.73
N LEU A 615 -12.62 26.42 15.16
CA LEU A 615 -13.23 25.08 15.02
C LEU A 615 -13.26 24.26 16.32
N ALA A 616 -12.27 24.45 17.21
CA ALA A 616 -12.13 23.70 18.45
C ALA A 616 -13.23 24.01 19.48
N GLU A 617 -13.95 25.13 19.35
CA GLU A 617 -15.12 25.45 20.18
C GLU A 617 -16.27 24.44 19.98
N VAL A 618 -16.43 23.92 18.76
CA VAL A 618 -17.51 22.97 18.40
C VAL A 618 -16.96 21.53 18.22
N GLN A 619 -15.67 21.39 17.88
CA GLN A 619 -14.99 20.10 17.68
C GLN A 619 -13.69 20.03 18.50
N PRO A 620 -13.77 19.81 19.83
CA PRO A 620 -12.62 19.99 20.72
C PRO A 620 -11.42 19.09 20.42
N ARG A 621 -11.63 17.88 19.88
CA ARG A 621 -10.54 16.98 19.44
C ARG A 621 -10.53 16.83 17.92
N GLY A 622 -11.70 16.85 17.28
CA GLY A 622 -11.86 16.76 15.83
C GLY A 622 -11.18 17.87 15.02
N ALA A 623 -11.10 19.10 15.55
CA ALA A 623 -10.47 20.24 14.87
C ALA A 623 -8.99 20.03 14.53
N TRP A 624 -8.28 19.23 15.32
CA TRP A 624 -6.82 18.99 15.24
C TRP A 624 -6.46 17.76 14.40
N VAL A 625 -7.41 17.25 13.60
CA VAL A 625 -7.20 16.07 12.74
C VAL A 625 -6.78 16.45 11.32
N TYR A 626 -7.11 17.68 10.90
CA TYR A 626 -6.81 18.23 9.58
C TYR A 626 -6.37 19.70 9.72
N GLU A 627 -5.87 20.29 8.65
CA GLU A 627 -5.39 21.68 8.67
C GLU A 627 -6.54 22.68 8.83
N LEU A 628 -6.35 23.67 9.69
CA LEU A 628 -7.40 24.64 10.03
C LEU A 628 -7.79 25.51 8.82
N ALA A 629 -6.80 25.93 8.03
CA ALA A 629 -7.00 26.74 6.84
C ALA A 629 -7.84 26.01 5.77
N GLU A 630 -7.60 24.71 5.57
CA GLU A 630 -8.36 23.86 4.66
C GLU A 630 -9.79 23.62 5.16
N GLN A 631 -9.95 23.38 6.47
CA GLN A 631 -11.28 23.19 7.08
C GLN A 631 -12.11 24.49 6.98
N TRP A 632 -11.54 25.66 7.27
CA TRP A 632 -12.24 26.94 7.11
C TRP A 632 -12.63 27.19 5.64
N ARG A 633 -11.70 26.99 4.69
CA ARG A 633 -12.00 27.09 3.24
C ARG A 633 -13.14 26.16 2.84
N THR A 634 -13.12 24.93 3.34
CA THR A 634 -14.18 23.96 3.07
C THR A 634 -15.52 24.43 3.61
N ALA A 635 -15.58 24.97 4.83
CA ALA A 635 -16.82 25.55 5.38
C ALA A 635 -17.33 26.70 4.52
N GLU A 636 -16.47 27.65 4.18
CA GLU A 636 -16.81 28.82 3.35
C GLU A 636 -17.35 28.40 1.98
N VAL A 637 -16.58 27.61 1.23
CA VAL A 637 -16.96 27.13 -0.11
C VAL A 637 -18.25 26.32 -0.07
N LEU A 638 -18.38 25.39 0.88
CA LEU A 638 -19.49 24.45 0.93
C LEU A 638 -20.80 25.09 1.42
N PHE A 639 -20.74 25.99 2.41
CA PHE A 639 -21.92 26.71 2.89
C PHE A 639 -22.38 27.78 1.89
N ARG A 640 -21.43 28.45 1.20
CA ARG A 640 -21.76 29.37 0.10
C ARG A 640 -22.37 28.66 -1.11
N ALA A 641 -21.92 27.45 -1.44
CA ALA A 641 -22.51 26.63 -2.49
C ALA A 641 -23.91 26.09 -2.11
N GLY A 642 -24.12 25.73 -0.83
CA GLY A 642 -25.41 25.26 -0.30
C GLY A 642 -25.84 23.86 -0.75
N GLU A 643 -25.20 23.29 -1.77
CA GLU A 643 -25.42 21.92 -2.25
C GLU A 643 -24.19 21.32 -2.94
N ILE A 644 -24.09 19.98 -2.92
CA ILE A 644 -23.15 19.21 -3.74
C ILE A 644 -23.94 18.63 -4.92
N VAL A 645 -23.61 19.12 -6.12
CA VAL A 645 -24.19 18.65 -7.39
C VAL A 645 -23.20 17.69 -8.06
N ALA A 646 -23.48 16.39 -8.04
CA ALA A 646 -22.63 15.38 -8.68
C ALA A 646 -23.22 14.93 -10.04
N PRO A 647 -22.39 14.70 -11.08
CA PRO A 647 -20.93 14.85 -11.06
C PRO A 647 -20.42 16.29 -11.30
N GLY A 648 -21.15 17.13 -12.03
CA GLY A 648 -20.60 18.36 -12.64
C GLY A 648 -20.11 19.45 -11.69
N GLY A 649 -20.62 19.53 -10.45
CA GLY A 649 -20.20 20.53 -9.46
C GLY A 649 -18.99 20.12 -8.63
N LEU A 650 -18.54 18.85 -8.69
CA LEU A 650 -17.49 18.34 -7.79
C LEU A 650 -16.13 19.02 -8.04
N ARG A 651 -15.74 19.23 -9.30
CA ARG A 651 -14.49 19.94 -9.65
C ARG A 651 -14.44 21.32 -9.00
N ALA A 652 -15.49 22.12 -9.15
CA ALA A 652 -15.52 23.50 -8.70
C ALA A 652 -15.33 23.62 -7.18
N LEU A 653 -15.89 22.68 -6.40
CA LEU A 653 -15.70 22.62 -4.95
C LEU A 653 -14.25 22.26 -4.56
N ILE A 654 -13.60 21.36 -5.30
CA ILE A 654 -12.20 20.95 -5.04
C ILE A 654 -11.22 22.08 -5.38
N GLU A 655 -11.29 22.67 -6.57
CA GLU A 655 -10.35 23.71 -6.98
C GLU A 655 -10.53 25.00 -6.15
N ALA A 656 -11.75 25.31 -5.68
CA ALA A 656 -11.98 26.46 -4.80
C ALA A 656 -11.32 26.33 -3.40
N VAL A 657 -10.98 25.11 -2.97
CA VAL A 657 -10.28 24.84 -1.70
C VAL A 657 -8.78 24.62 -1.90
N HIS A 658 -8.37 23.94 -2.97
CA HIS A 658 -6.99 23.49 -3.17
C HIS A 658 -6.25 24.12 -4.36
N GLY A 659 -6.95 24.68 -5.34
CA GLY A 659 -6.35 25.19 -6.58
C GLY A 659 -5.55 26.48 -6.38
N ASP A 660 -4.95 26.98 -7.47
CA ASP A 660 -4.18 28.22 -7.48
C ASP A 660 -5.05 29.42 -7.06
N ASP A 661 -6.29 29.49 -7.58
CA ASP A 661 -7.29 30.51 -7.26
C ASP A 661 -8.17 30.15 -6.03
N ARG A 662 -7.66 29.34 -5.09
CA ARG A 662 -8.41 28.96 -3.88
C ARG A 662 -8.83 30.17 -3.04
N VAL A 663 -9.95 30.05 -2.34
CA VAL A 663 -10.48 31.12 -1.47
C VAL A 663 -9.41 31.52 -0.43
N PRO A 664 -9.01 32.80 -0.30
CA PRO A 664 -8.05 33.23 0.72
C PRO A 664 -8.65 33.07 2.13
N VAL A 665 -7.83 32.66 3.10
CA VAL A 665 -8.26 32.67 4.51
C VAL A 665 -8.30 34.10 5.05
N PRO A 666 -9.10 34.40 6.09
CA PRO A 666 -9.08 35.70 6.75
C PRO A 666 -7.78 35.92 7.52
N ASP A 667 -7.42 37.18 7.77
CA ASP A 667 -6.19 37.56 8.48
C ASP A 667 -6.03 36.87 9.86
N THR A 668 -7.13 36.57 10.54
CA THR A 668 -7.15 35.84 11.83
C THR A 668 -6.67 34.39 11.72
N LEU A 669 -6.70 33.81 10.53
CA LEU A 669 -6.27 32.44 10.22
C LEU A 669 -5.04 32.39 9.31
N ALA A 670 -4.54 33.52 8.79
CA ALA A 670 -3.38 33.58 7.89
C ALA A 670 -2.14 32.90 8.48
N ALA A 671 -1.84 33.15 9.76
CA ALA A 671 -0.74 32.49 10.46
C ALA A 671 -0.89 30.95 10.56
N ALA A 672 -2.12 30.42 10.57
CA ALA A 672 -2.36 28.98 10.54
C ALA A 672 -2.15 28.39 9.13
N GLU A 673 -2.45 29.15 8.07
CA GLU A 673 -2.04 28.75 6.70
C GLU A 673 -0.52 28.79 6.52
N GLU A 674 0.18 29.81 7.03
CA GLU A 674 1.64 29.89 6.96
C GLU A 674 2.32 28.70 7.65
N VAL A 675 1.81 28.28 8.82
CA VAL A 675 2.28 27.08 9.52
C VAL A 675 1.99 25.82 8.69
N ALA A 676 0.77 25.63 8.21
CA ALA A 676 0.40 24.46 7.40
C ALA A 676 1.22 24.35 6.10
N LEU A 677 1.52 25.48 5.45
CA LEU A 677 2.42 25.54 4.29
C LEU A 677 3.87 25.20 4.68
N GLY A 678 4.36 25.72 5.81
CA GLY A 678 5.68 25.40 6.34
C GLY A 678 5.86 23.91 6.65
N ASP A 679 4.87 23.32 7.32
CA ASP A 679 4.83 21.88 7.61
C ASP A 679 4.74 21.07 6.31
N ALA A 680 3.90 21.48 5.34
CA ALA A 680 3.83 20.82 4.04
C ALA A 680 5.16 20.83 3.26
N TYR A 681 5.92 21.93 3.30
CA TYR A 681 7.27 21.98 2.74
C TYR A 681 8.26 21.09 3.51
N ALA A 682 8.15 21.02 4.85
CA ALA A 682 8.99 20.17 5.69
C ALA A 682 8.72 18.68 5.42
N GLU A 683 7.45 18.27 5.30
CA GLU A 683 7.03 16.91 4.95
C GLU A 683 7.53 16.51 3.56
N ALA A 684 7.30 17.32 2.53
CA ALA A 684 7.80 17.05 1.18
C ALA A 684 9.35 17.05 1.12
N GLY A 685 10.00 17.87 1.94
CA GLY A 685 11.45 17.84 2.14
C GLY A 685 11.94 16.54 2.79
N LEU A 686 11.26 16.08 3.83
CA LEU A 686 11.55 14.82 4.52
C LEU A 686 11.34 13.61 3.59
N ALA A 687 10.27 13.58 2.79
CA ALA A 687 10.08 12.58 1.76
C ALA A 687 11.30 12.54 0.80
N ARG A 688 11.73 13.69 0.27
CA ARG A 688 12.91 13.78 -0.63
C ARG A 688 14.22 13.32 0.01
N MET A 689 14.35 13.37 1.34
CA MET A 689 15.49 12.79 2.07
C MET A 689 15.35 11.29 2.30
N ASN A 690 14.12 10.80 2.48
CA ASN A 690 13.80 9.41 2.79
C ASN A 690 13.68 8.50 1.55
N ILE A 691 13.42 9.04 0.36
CA ILE A 691 13.34 8.27 -0.90
C ILE A 691 14.73 7.91 -1.46
N VAL A 692 14.77 6.84 -2.27
CA VAL A 692 15.99 6.42 -2.98
C VAL A 692 16.44 7.45 -4.01
N LYS A 693 17.76 7.65 -4.10
CA LYS A 693 18.37 8.56 -5.09
C LYS A 693 18.58 7.82 -6.42
N ILE A 694 17.51 7.71 -7.21
CA ILE A 694 17.46 6.94 -8.47
C ILE A 694 18.72 7.14 -9.34
N ALA A 695 19.07 8.40 -9.59
CA ALA A 695 20.18 8.81 -10.45
C ALA A 695 21.58 8.49 -9.90
N ALA A 696 21.72 8.11 -8.63
CA ALA A 696 22.98 7.64 -8.04
C ALA A 696 23.16 6.11 -8.17
N GLY A 697 22.22 5.42 -8.83
CA GLY A 697 22.22 3.97 -8.96
C GLY A 697 22.00 3.24 -7.64
N TYR A 698 21.95 1.91 -7.69
CA TYR A 698 21.66 1.07 -6.53
C TYR A 698 22.71 1.18 -5.41
N ARG A 699 24.00 1.39 -5.74
CA ARG A 699 25.10 1.44 -4.76
C ARG A 699 24.90 2.57 -3.74
N ASP A 700 24.77 3.79 -4.26
CA ASP A 700 24.84 5.02 -3.47
C ASP A 700 23.44 5.64 -3.24
N GLY A 701 22.48 5.33 -4.11
CA GLY A 701 21.07 5.71 -3.93
C GLY A 701 20.22 4.70 -3.18
N GLY A 702 20.66 3.43 -3.08
CA GLY A 702 19.96 2.36 -2.36
C GLY A 702 20.38 2.23 -0.91
N GLY A 703 19.67 1.39 -0.15
CA GLY A 703 19.94 1.16 1.27
C GLY A 703 19.59 -0.24 1.77
N ALA A 704 19.70 -0.41 3.09
CA ALA A 704 19.57 -1.69 3.78
C ALA A 704 18.95 -1.54 5.19
N ALA A 705 18.18 -0.46 5.40
CA ALA A 705 17.54 -0.16 6.68
C ALA A 705 16.33 -1.05 6.97
N ASP A 706 15.86 -1.07 8.22
CA ASP A 706 14.62 -1.75 8.57
C ASP A 706 13.43 -1.03 7.90
N ASP A 707 12.37 -1.78 7.56
CA ASP A 707 11.12 -1.20 7.03
C ASP A 707 10.49 -0.19 8.05
N ARG A 708 10.90 -0.20 9.32
CA ARG A 708 10.50 0.74 10.39
C ARG A 708 11.28 2.06 10.41
N ASP A 709 12.52 2.08 9.93
CA ASP A 709 13.38 3.27 9.97
C ASP A 709 12.93 4.32 8.94
N TYR A 710 12.19 3.89 7.91
CA TYR A 710 11.67 4.70 6.81
C TYR A 710 10.15 4.45 6.68
N PRO A 711 9.30 5.23 7.37
CA PRO A 711 7.86 5.07 7.28
C PRO A 711 7.33 5.55 5.93
N THR A 712 6.40 4.80 5.32
CA THR A 712 5.65 5.23 4.13
C THR A 712 4.58 6.28 4.42
N ARG A 713 4.32 6.58 5.69
CA ARG A 713 3.37 7.61 6.12
C ARG A 713 3.91 8.36 7.31
N LEU A 714 3.94 9.68 7.23
CA LEU A 714 4.05 10.50 8.42
C LEU A 714 2.75 10.38 9.22
N GLY A 715 2.90 10.25 10.53
CA GLY A 715 1.80 10.01 11.44
C GLY A 715 2.32 9.92 12.87
N GLN A 716 1.42 10.15 13.82
CA GLN A 716 1.75 10.02 15.23
C GLN A 716 2.06 8.54 15.52
N GLU A 717 3.23 8.28 16.12
CA GLU A 717 3.67 6.93 16.52
C GLU A 717 2.53 6.18 17.22
N THR A 718 2.32 4.91 16.87
CA THR A 718 1.26 4.08 17.47
C THR A 718 1.86 2.95 18.28
N ARG A 719 1.34 2.72 19.49
CA ARG A 719 1.69 1.56 20.32
C ARG A 719 0.60 0.50 20.20
N ALA A 720 1.01 -0.75 20.01
CA ALA A 720 0.12 -1.90 19.97
C ALA A 720 0.06 -2.60 21.33
N LEU A 721 -1.16 -2.91 21.77
CA LEU A 721 -1.45 -3.70 22.96
C LEU A 721 -2.00 -5.06 22.54
N LEU A 722 -1.53 -6.11 23.18
CA LEU A 722 -2.14 -7.43 23.10
C LEU A 722 -3.05 -7.61 24.32
N LEU A 723 -4.36 -7.64 24.11
CA LEU A 723 -5.31 -7.86 25.19
C LEU A 723 -5.34 -9.34 25.59
N THR A 724 -5.32 -9.61 26.89
CA THR A 724 -5.44 -10.95 27.46
C THR A 724 -6.49 -10.98 28.57
N ARG A 725 -6.98 -12.17 28.90
CA ARG A 725 -7.89 -12.42 30.04
C ARG A 725 -7.29 -13.48 30.97
N ARG A 726 -7.61 -13.41 32.25
CA ARG A 726 -7.20 -14.40 33.26
C ARG A 726 -8.04 -15.68 33.09
N ALA A 727 -7.39 -16.83 32.99
CA ALA A 727 -8.01 -18.15 33.03
C ALA A 727 -7.32 -19.03 34.11
N PRO A 728 -7.92 -20.16 34.54
CA PRO A 728 -7.29 -21.06 35.51
C PRO A 728 -5.94 -21.63 35.05
N SER A 729 -5.67 -21.64 33.74
CA SER A 729 -4.41 -22.06 33.12
C SER A 729 -3.39 -20.93 32.92
N GLY A 730 -3.66 -19.71 33.44
CA GLY A 730 -2.85 -18.51 33.23
C GLY A 730 -3.51 -17.49 32.30
N LEU A 731 -2.72 -16.57 31.75
CA LEU A 731 -3.22 -15.61 30.76
C LEU A 731 -3.52 -16.32 29.43
N VAL A 732 -4.67 -16.01 28.84
CA VAL A 732 -5.02 -16.39 27.47
C VAL A 732 -5.38 -15.14 26.65
N PRO A 733 -5.29 -15.16 25.31
CA PRO A 733 -5.69 -14.01 24.50
C PRO A 733 -7.16 -13.61 24.74
N TRP A 734 -7.47 -12.33 24.52
CA TRP A 734 -8.80 -11.75 24.70
C TRP A 734 -9.90 -12.55 24.01
N VAL A 735 -9.63 -13.02 22.79
CA VAL A 735 -10.49 -13.95 22.05
C VAL A 735 -9.78 -15.26 21.71
N GLU A 736 -10.57 -16.29 21.46
CA GLU A 736 -10.08 -17.58 20.95
C GLU A 736 -9.92 -17.55 19.41
N GLY A 737 -9.13 -18.47 18.87
CA GLY A 737 -8.85 -18.63 17.43
C GLY A 737 -8.36 -20.05 17.14
N GLU A 738 -8.21 -20.42 15.86
CA GLU A 738 -7.84 -21.79 15.45
C GLU A 738 -6.42 -22.16 15.89
N SER A 739 -5.56 -21.15 16.06
CA SER A 739 -4.23 -21.27 16.63
C SER A 739 -3.95 -20.16 17.62
N ARG A 740 -2.98 -20.37 18.52
CA ARG A 740 -2.52 -19.35 19.46
C ARG A 740 -2.05 -18.07 18.74
N ALA A 741 -1.35 -18.20 17.61
CA ALA A 741 -0.86 -17.05 16.85
C ALA A 741 -1.99 -16.22 16.24
N GLU A 742 -3.06 -16.88 15.75
CA GLU A 742 -4.27 -16.20 15.30
C GLU A 742 -5.01 -15.52 16.46
N ALA A 743 -5.23 -16.24 17.57
CA ALA A 743 -5.89 -15.71 18.76
C ALA A 743 -5.20 -14.44 19.31
N GLU A 744 -3.85 -14.44 19.32
CA GLU A 744 -3.07 -13.26 19.69
C GLU A 744 -3.28 -12.10 18.71
N LEU A 745 -3.15 -12.33 17.39
CA LEU A 745 -3.38 -11.29 16.36
C LEU A 745 -4.82 -10.72 16.36
N LEU A 746 -5.82 -11.57 16.63
CA LEU A 746 -7.23 -11.16 16.77
C LEU A 746 -7.46 -10.30 18.03
N SER A 747 -6.60 -10.43 19.04
CA SER A 747 -6.65 -9.73 20.33
C SER A 747 -5.82 -8.44 20.38
N GLU A 748 -5.18 -8.06 19.27
CA GLU A 748 -4.42 -6.81 19.17
C GLU A 748 -5.31 -5.57 18.97
N VAL A 749 -5.05 -4.52 19.75
CA VAL A 749 -5.58 -3.16 19.58
C VAL A 749 -4.42 -2.16 19.52
N SER A 750 -4.58 -1.03 18.83
CA SER A 750 -3.58 0.05 18.82
C SER A 750 -4.20 1.42 19.01
N ALA A 751 -3.40 2.33 19.56
CA ALA A 751 -3.70 3.76 19.68
C ALA A 751 -2.40 4.56 19.60
N ARG A 752 -2.49 5.90 19.63
CA ARG A 752 -1.33 6.78 19.52
C ARG A 752 -0.46 6.65 20.78
N ALA A 753 0.86 6.51 20.60
CA ALA A 753 1.84 6.33 21.66
C ALA A 753 1.78 7.44 22.72
N THR A 754 1.48 8.66 22.29
CA THR A 754 1.28 9.82 23.18
C THR A 754 0.15 9.62 24.18
N GLN A 755 -0.92 8.89 23.84
CA GLN A 755 -2.03 8.60 24.77
C GLN A 755 -1.64 7.62 25.89
N PHE A 756 -0.52 6.90 25.73
CA PHE A 756 0.02 5.99 26.74
C PHE A 756 1.14 6.59 27.59
N ARG A 757 1.64 7.80 27.28
CA ARG A 757 2.84 8.37 27.89
C ARG A 757 2.77 8.46 29.41
N ASP A 758 1.62 8.86 29.94
CA ASP A 758 1.43 9.11 31.37
C ASP A 758 0.75 7.92 32.10
N LEU A 759 0.52 6.81 31.39
CA LEU A 759 -0.15 5.62 31.91
C LEU A 759 0.87 4.59 32.42
N ALA A 760 0.67 4.10 33.63
CA ALA A 760 1.39 2.95 34.17
C ALA A 760 0.84 1.66 33.54
N LEU A 761 1.28 1.36 32.32
CA LEU A 761 0.93 0.09 31.65
C LEU A 761 1.50 -1.11 32.42
N PRO A 762 0.88 -2.31 32.31
CA PRO A 762 1.30 -3.49 33.05
C PRO A 762 2.79 -3.83 32.88
N ASP A 763 3.45 -4.21 33.99
CA ASP A 763 4.85 -4.62 33.98
C ASP A 763 5.03 -5.92 33.18
N GLN A 764 5.75 -5.83 32.06
CA GLN A 764 5.98 -6.94 31.15
C GLN A 764 6.90 -8.02 31.74
N SER A 765 7.56 -7.75 32.87
CA SER A 765 8.33 -8.72 33.64
C SER A 765 7.52 -9.46 34.71
N ALA A 766 6.25 -9.08 34.93
CA ALA A 766 5.37 -9.75 35.89
C ALA A 766 5.27 -11.26 35.57
N PRO A 767 5.28 -12.16 36.59
CA PRO A 767 5.44 -13.60 36.37
C PRO A 767 4.45 -14.22 35.38
N GLU A 768 3.21 -13.77 35.36
CA GLU A 768 2.16 -14.24 34.44
C GLU A 768 2.34 -13.76 33.00
N ILE A 769 2.86 -12.55 32.78
CA ILE A 769 3.18 -12.03 31.45
C ILE A 769 4.49 -12.65 30.94
N ALA A 770 5.47 -12.87 31.83
CA ALA A 770 6.69 -13.59 31.50
C ALA A 770 6.40 -15.05 31.07
N ALA A 771 5.54 -15.76 31.81
CA ALA A 771 5.08 -17.10 31.43
C ALA A 771 4.26 -17.09 30.12
N PHE A 772 3.38 -16.10 29.94
CA PHE A 772 2.63 -15.96 28.68
C PHE A 772 3.56 -15.71 27.49
N THR A 773 4.56 -14.85 27.63
CA THR A 773 5.50 -14.48 26.54
C THR A 773 6.72 -15.41 26.45
N GLU A 774 6.68 -16.59 27.08
CA GLU A 774 7.70 -17.61 26.91
C GLU A 774 7.78 -18.07 25.43
N GLY A 775 9.01 -18.25 24.92
CA GLY A 775 9.25 -18.59 23.52
C GLY A 775 8.96 -17.49 22.49
N TRP A 776 8.48 -16.31 22.90
CA TRP A 776 8.30 -15.19 21.96
C TRP A 776 9.65 -14.68 21.41
N PRO A 777 9.73 -14.37 20.11
CA PRO A 777 10.91 -13.72 19.53
C PRO A 777 11.01 -12.25 19.99
N ASP A 778 12.22 -11.73 20.09
CA ASP A 778 12.50 -10.41 20.68
C ASP A 778 11.71 -9.27 20.00
N TRP A 779 11.58 -9.30 18.68
CA TRP A 779 10.81 -8.28 17.94
C TRP A 779 9.36 -8.18 18.43
N LYS A 780 8.75 -9.29 18.87
CA LYS A 780 7.36 -9.32 19.33
C LYS A 780 7.24 -8.79 20.75
N ARG A 781 8.21 -9.08 21.61
CA ARG A 781 8.33 -8.53 22.97
C ARG A 781 8.60 -7.02 22.96
N VAL A 782 9.32 -6.51 21.96
CA VAL A 782 9.56 -5.07 21.77
C VAL A 782 8.32 -4.36 21.22
N ASN A 783 7.60 -4.96 20.27
CA ASN A 783 6.53 -4.29 19.53
C ASN A 783 5.13 -4.39 20.18
N LEU A 784 4.88 -5.39 21.04
CA LEU A 784 3.58 -5.60 21.70
C LEU A 784 3.70 -5.44 23.21
N THR A 785 2.77 -4.69 23.81
CA THR A 785 2.59 -4.66 25.27
C THR A 785 1.42 -5.56 25.65
N VAL A 786 1.66 -6.61 26.43
CA VAL A 786 0.62 -7.50 26.94
C VAL A 786 -0.16 -6.79 28.05
N CYS A 787 -1.49 -6.77 27.91
CA CYS A 787 -2.41 -6.10 28.80
C CYS A 787 -3.49 -7.07 29.27
N PRO A 788 -3.35 -7.66 30.48
CA PRO A 788 -4.45 -8.33 31.16
C PRO A 788 -5.62 -7.36 31.33
N VAL A 789 -6.81 -7.80 30.92
CA VAL A 789 -8.07 -7.08 31.08
C VAL A 789 -8.84 -7.74 32.22
N GLU A 790 -9.07 -6.97 33.28
CA GLU A 790 -9.76 -7.44 34.49
C GLU A 790 -11.30 -7.50 34.28
N GLU A 791 -11.99 -8.16 35.20
CA GLU A 791 -13.46 -8.27 35.18
C GLU A 791 -14.10 -6.87 35.36
N GLY A 792 -14.68 -6.33 34.28
CA GLY A 792 -15.12 -4.92 34.17
C GLY A 792 -14.33 -4.08 33.15
N GLY A 793 -13.31 -4.66 32.51
CA GLY A 793 -12.58 -4.07 31.37
C GLY A 793 -11.33 -3.27 31.73
N ALA A 794 -11.02 -3.09 33.01
CA ALA A 794 -9.85 -2.31 33.44
C ALA A 794 -8.53 -2.95 32.99
N ILE A 795 -7.58 -2.14 32.52
CA ILE A 795 -6.21 -2.56 32.19
C ILE A 795 -5.22 -1.97 33.20
N CYS A 796 -5.31 -0.66 33.43
CA CYS A 796 -4.59 0.05 34.47
C CYS A 796 -5.30 1.36 34.82
N GLU A 797 -4.80 2.12 35.79
CA GLU A 797 -5.36 3.42 36.15
C GLU A 797 -5.39 4.36 34.93
N GLY A 798 -6.58 4.85 34.56
CA GLY A 798 -6.78 5.69 33.39
C GLY A 798 -7.02 4.95 32.07
N LEU A 799 -6.93 3.61 32.04
CA LEU A 799 -7.10 2.80 30.82
C LEU A 799 -8.05 1.62 30.98
N ARG A 800 -9.08 1.57 30.14
CA ARG A 800 -10.07 0.49 30.06
C ARG A 800 -10.25 0.02 28.62
N TYR A 801 -10.60 -1.25 28.44
CA TYR A 801 -11.14 -1.78 27.20
C TYR A 801 -12.59 -2.21 27.38
N ASP A 802 -13.42 -1.93 26.38
CA ASP A 802 -14.83 -2.33 26.29
C ASP A 802 -15.07 -2.95 24.91
N GLY A 803 -15.74 -4.10 24.83
CA GLY A 803 -15.96 -4.78 23.55
C GLY A 803 -16.83 -3.99 22.55
N ASN A 804 -17.61 -3.01 23.02
CA ASN A 804 -18.52 -2.20 22.20
C ASN A 804 -18.09 -0.73 22.08
N LEU A 805 -17.23 -0.21 22.97
CA LEU A 805 -16.65 1.14 22.91
C LEU A 805 -15.13 1.18 22.63
N GLY A 806 -14.47 0.03 22.62
CA GLY A 806 -13.05 -0.12 22.33
C GLY A 806 -12.14 0.35 23.47
N LEU A 807 -10.98 0.87 23.11
CA LEU A 807 -10.01 1.40 24.07
C LEU A 807 -10.42 2.79 24.55
N LEU A 808 -10.57 2.93 25.87
CA LEU A 808 -11.07 4.10 26.57
C LEU A 808 -9.98 4.68 27.49
N PHE A 809 -9.66 5.96 27.27
CA PHE A 809 -8.75 6.74 28.09
C PHE A 809 -9.58 7.62 29.03
N GLN A 810 -9.53 7.31 30.33
CA GLN A 810 -10.22 8.11 31.34
C GLN A 810 -9.35 9.31 31.72
N PRO A 811 -9.92 10.52 31.87
CA PRO A 811 -9.17 11.62 32.46
C PRO A 811 -8.79 11.22 33.89
N ARG A 812 -7.50 11.36 34.25
CA ARG A 812 -7.12 11.40 35.67
C ARG A 812 -7.96 12.49 36.32
N GLY A 813 -8.57 12.17 37.46
CA GLY A 813 -9.15 13.21 38.31
C GLY A 813 -8.05 14.22 38.60
N ARG A 814 -8.22 15.47 38.14
CA ARG A 814 -7.46 16.56 38.72
C ARG A 814 -7.88 16.59 40.18
N GLY A 815 -6.94 16.34 41.08
CA GLY A 815 -7.16 16.69 42.48
C GLY A 815 -7.47 18.17 42.55
N ASP A 816 -8.49 18.52 43.33
CA ASP A 816 -8.79 19.91 43.63
C ASP A 816 -7.60 20.56 44.35
N GLU A 817 -6.88 21.44 43.66
CA GLU A 817 -6.16 22.56 44.27
C GLU A 817 -6.19 23.74 43.26
N PRO A 818 -6.41 24.99 43.73
CA PRO A 818 -6.94 26.10 42.92
C PRO A 818 -5.93 26.82 42.02
#